data_AF-A0A938IV89-F1
#
_entry.id   AF-A0A938IV89-F1
#
_cell.length_a   1.000
_cell.length_b   1.000
_cell.length_c   1.000
_cell.angle_alpha   90.00
_cell.angle_beta   90.00
_cell.angle_gamma   90.00
#
_symmetry.space_group_name_H-M   'P 1'
#
loop_
_entity.id
_entity.type
_entity.pdbx_description
1 polymer ?
#
loop_
_entity_poly.entity_id
_entity_poly.type
_entity_poly.pdbx_seq_one_letter_code
_entity_poly.pdbx_strand_id
1 'polypeptide(L)'
;ALALAAVVGLLGQIPTARITTAVGAATPVPVAPQQLSWVRQLPPRKPAWQRTPRMPRDAAYEPVVCGDLVLVGCCHNDALLAIDAATGQERWRFYTNGPIRFAPVVAGDRLYIGSDDGYLYCLEAAQGRLAWKFRGGPSERKVIGHERVISAWPVSARLVVAQGRAVVVAGHWPLDGIFVCALDAATGRLLWTSDTVQFRPVGALRVQDRVLFVEGIGGSGAFDAETGAAAVNVKPMRREPPAPPAITPEVEGDVAGAFTAGERLFVSTRQGRLYAFGPNEGDARVIAPARAPRRAPVVAVPQIAEGYALVLGLKTGQMVEALLANPKVQVVAIDPDPKTVERLRRQFDEQGLFDDYRLAVHVGDPEKFGLPPYMASLIVSETDLAPSEAILRSLRPYGGLFASGGRTVRRDGPLPDAAEWTHEFANEGNTLSVYDRALKPPLGIQWYEGPAADMALYYDGDTAHDAGDALSPLPPGAVFVNGRMFLQGPGVLAAFDIYTGREFWRTAIPKTYVFHGVGIHSQRREAPEPWNYAPALRAEVPSTHRPRATGFNCVAAADGIYVAAGRRCLRYDPADGRLISDWKVPLAGELCWGNLRICGNVLVATAFRPQDLVDAKAGLDGNGGEWAKDRMPMAYLVALDRQSGRCLWSRQAAWGFLNQGMAVGGGKVYCVDLVCENVLAHFKEAGRKLPDAAPAILALDLQTGGVAWTCQIDVLIKQLTYSAERDVLLAPSRTLVVWQGGSWTETDKKAGRMRTLRGKDGKVLWEVAETLYYEPHIILHDLIIDRYGWTFDLATGRRAKRISPLSGQEEPWQIKKAGCNHLIASESIVTWRTAFYDLAGIGSVPLKGMEAGCTPSLVVSGGVLNSPNYGTRLKRPRMTTLAMVHQPDNEMWSRYEPDVSAAQVPLRKVGFNFGAPGDSLGPDGTLWLNVAPKEMAGVTVQPADVAWFCHRASPADNWIAASCVAGATEIAVPTRLAKEKKRPQPLASKYTVRLYFAEPEQAKPGERVFSISIQGKEVLKDFDIAHEAARAGRPVFREFNGVAADPTIRIGLSPSTKKPAVLCGVQIVLEGE
;
A
#
# COMPACT_ATOMS: atom_id res chain seq x y z
N ALA A 1 54.02 41.01 38.02
CA ALA A 1 53.91 39.96 36.99
C ALA A 1 52.95 38.83 37.39
N LEU A 2 51.82 39.12 38.05
CA LEU A 2 50.89 38.12 38.61
C LEU A 2 49.48 38.22 37.97
N ALA A 3 49.42 38.71 36.72
CA ALA A 3 48.19 39.07 36.02
C ALA A 3 48.01 38.37 34.65
N LEU A 4 48.84 37.37 34.33
CA LEU A 4 48.77 36.63 33.05
C LEU A 4 48.31 35.16 33.21
N ALA A 5 48.12 34.67 34.44
CA ALA A 5 47.72 33.28 34.73
C ALA A 5 46.22 33.09 34.97
N ALA A 6 45.44 34.17 35.12
CA ALA A 6 44.02 34.10 35.48
C ALA A 6 43.04 34.01 34.30
N VAL A 7 43.51 34.11 33.05
CA VAL A 7 42.64 34.23 31.85
C VAL A 7 42.43 32.88 31.13
N VAL A 8 43.18 31.83 31.47
CA VAL A 8 43.07 30.50 30.83
C VAL A 8 42.18 29.53 31.65
N GLY A 9 41.86 29.86 32.90
CA GLY A 9 41.15 28.97 33.84
C GLY A 9 39.62 28.93 33.76
N LEU A 10 38.98 29.64 32.82
CA LEU A 10 37.52 29.87 32.79
C LEU A 10 36.82 29.45 31.48
N LEU A 11 37.51 28.73 30.59
CA LEU A 11 36.98 28.20 29.32
C LEU A 11 37.04 26.66 29.22
N GLY A 12 37.27 25.96 30.33
CA GLY A 12 37.59 24.53 30.34
C GLY A 12 36.75 23.68 31.29
N GLN A 13 35.41 23.68 31.14
CA GLN A 13 34.54 22.57 31.58
C GLN A 13 33.07 22.74 31.12
N ILE A 14 32.81 22.51 29.82
CA ILE A 14 31.46 22.12 29.38
C ILE A 14 31.31 20.62 29.71
N PRO A 15 30.31 20.19 30.52
CA PRO A 15 30.14 18.78 30.84
C PRO A 15 29.88 17.95 29.58
N THR A 16 30.63 16.87 29.44
CA THR A 16 30.55 15.94 28.30
C THR A 16 29.16 15.31 28.17
N ALA A 17 28.56 15.53 27.00
CA ALA A 17 27.54 14.68 26.36
C ALA A 17 26.50 13.99 27.28
N ARG A 18 25.49 14.74 27.74
CA ARG A 18 24.17 14.11 27.90
C ARG A 18 23.68 13.65 26.52
N ILE A 19 23.18 12.42 26.43
CA ILE A 19 22.49 11.93 25.22
C ILE A 19 21.22 12.77 25.03
N THR A 20 21.27 13.74 24.12
CA THR A 20 20.12 14.58 23.75
C THR A 20 19.15 13.79 22.86
N THR A 21 18.47 12.81 23.47
CA THR A 21 17.14 12.43 22.99
C THR A 21 16.25 13.67 23.15
N ALA A 22 16.04 14.41 22.06
CA ALA A 22 15.35 15.71 22.05
C ALA A 22 13.83 15.63 22.30
N VAL A 23 13.39 14.82 23.27
CA VAL A 23 12.20 15.22 24.04
C VAL A 23 12.64 16.45 24.80
N GLY A 24 11.87 17.55 24.73
CA GLY A 24 12.19 18.78 25.46
C GLY A 24 12.46 18.45 26.92
N ALA A 25 13.73 18.48 27.30
CA ALA A 25 14.16 18.18 28.64
C ALA A 25 13.90 19.43 29.48
N ALA A 26 12.63 19.64 29.79
CA ALA A 26 12.19 20.62 30.78
C ALA A 26 12.95 20.31 32.07
N THR A 27 14.01 21.07 32.32
CA THR A 27 14.47 21.31 33.67
C THR A 27 13.39 22.16 34.30
N PRO A 28 12.69 21.67 35.35
CA PRO A 28 11.71 22.47 36.06
C PRO A 28 12.48 23.53 36.86
N VAL A 29 12.85 24.62 36.18
CA VAL A 29 13.28 25.85 36.83
C VAL A 29 12.01 26.54 37.31
N PRO A 30 11.84 26.79 38.62
CA PRO A 30 10.75 27.62 39.10
C PRO A 30 11.05 29.07 38.66
N VAL A 31 10.39 29.52 37.59
CA VAL A 31 10.58 30.88 37.08
C VAL A 31 9.55 31.82 37.69
N ALA A 32 10.02 32.99 38.12
CA ALA A 32 9.22 34.15 38.52
C ALA A 32 8.16 34.51 37.43
N PRO A 33 7.12 35.30 37.75
CA PRO A 33 6.11 35.71 36.77
C PRO A 33 6.76 36.35 35.54
N GLN A 34 6.78 35.60 34.43
CA GLN A 34 7.40 36.02 33.19
C GLN A 34 6.41 36.88 32.38
N GLN A 35 6.83 38.07 31.96
CA GLN A 35 6.05 38.89 31.04
C GLN A 35 6.18 38.35 29.61
N LEU A 36 5.15 38.56 28.80
CA LEU A 36 5.17 38.25 27.37
C LEU A 36 6.14 39.21 26.66
N SER A 37 7.17 38.69 26.01
CA SER A 37 8.18 39.48 25.29
C SER A 37 7.83 39.62 23.81
N TRP A 38 7.47 38.52 23.16
CA TRP A 38 7.02 38.53 21.76
C TRP A 38 6.13 37.34 21.40
N VAL A 39 5.35 37.53 20.33
CA VAL A 39 4.54 36.51 19.66
C VAL A 39 4.90 36.51 18.19
N ARG A 40 5.26 35.36 17.62
CA ARG A 40 5.45 35.19 16.18
C ARG A 40 4.37 34.30 15.60
N GLN A 41 3.68 34.79 14.58
CA GLN A 41 2.70 34.02 13.82
C GLN A 41 3.40 33.31 12.67
N LEU A 42 3.42 31.98 12.69
CA LEU A 42 3.71 31.14 11.53
C LEU A 42 2.38 30.64 10.92
N PRO A 43 2.34 30.18 9.66
CA PRO A 43 1.14 29.59 9.09
C PRO A 43 0.63 28.39 9.91
N PRO A 44 -0.70 28.18 10.04
CA PRO A 44 -1.24 27.02 10.73
C PRO A 44 -0.75 25.73 10.07
N ARG A 45 -0.28 24.76 10.86
CA ARG A 45 0.22 23.52 10.27
C ARG A 45 -0.92 22.68 9.67
N LYS A 46 -0.74 22.22 8.43
CA LYS A 46 -1.49 21.12 7.82
C LYS A 46 -0.75 19.79 8.09
N PRO A 47 -1.05 19.04 9.18
CA PRO A 47 -0.34 17.80 9.44
C PRO A 47 -0.43 16.78 8.30
N ALA A 48 0.64 16.01 8.05
CA ALA A 48 0.63 14.97 7.02
C ALA A 48 -0.49 13.93 7.25
N TRP A 49 -0.79 13.66 8.53
CA TRP A 49 -1.71 12.62 8.97
C TRP A 49 -3.05 13.16 9.51
N GLN A 50 -3.47 14.36 9.09
CA GLN A 50 -4.73 15.02 9.49
C GLN A 50 -5.95 14.10 9.58
N ARG A 51 -6.08 13.18 8.61
CA ARG A 51 -7.25 12.30 8.48
C ARG A 51 -7.12 11.00 9.29
N THR A 52 -6.14 10.89 10.20
CA THR A 52 -5.98 9.72 11.10
C THR A 52 -5.81 10.15 12.57
N PRO A 53 -6.71 9.76 13.49
CA PRO A 53 -6.73 10.31 14.86
C PRO A 53 -5.60 9.83 15.80
N ARG A 54 -4.59 9.08 15.32
CA ARG A 54 -3.47 8.56 16.15
C ARG A 54 -2.06 8.83 15.60
N MET A 55 -1.90 9.77 14.66
CA MET A 55 -0.59 10.29 14.25
C MET A 55 -0.52 11.84 14.35
N PRO A 56 -0.55 12.43 15.55
CA PRO A 56 -0.36 13.88 15.74
C PRO A 56 1.10 14.33 15.56
N ARG A 57 1.97 13.49 14.96
CA ARG A 57 3.33 13.89 14.56
C ARG A 57 3.18 15.04 13.57
N ASP A 58 3.99 16.08 13.70
CA ASP A 58 3.93 17.29 12.87
C ASP A 58 2.69 18.20 13.02
N ALA A 59 1.74 17.89 13.91
CA ALA A 59 0.52 18.69 14.14
C ALA A 59 0.72 20.08 14.78
N ALA A 60 1.96 20.42 15.16
CA ALA A 60 2.39 21.75 15.57
C ALA A 60 3.88 21.92 15.25
N TYR A 61 4.38 23.14 15.39
CA TYR A 61 5.82 23.39 15.31
C TYR A 61 6.52 22.83 16.56
N GLU A 62 7.63 22.12 16.34
CA GLU A 62 8.54 21.62 17.37
C GLU A 62 9.82 22.48 17.41
N PRO A 63 9.77 23.71 17.96
CA PRO A 63 10.94 24.57 18.11
C PRO A 63 12.00 23.99 19.07
N VAL A 64 13.28 24.33 18.83
CA VAL A 64 14.43 23.93 19.65
C VAL A 64 15.33 25.14 19.89
N VAL A 65 15.85 25.32 21.10
CA VAL A 65 16.77 26.44 21.41
C VAL A 65 18.23 26.01 21.26
N CYS A 66 19.03 26.85 20.62
CA CYS A 66 20.49 26.75 20.54
C CYS A 66 21.10 28.12 20.84
N GLY A 67 21.67 28.29 22.03
CA GLY A 67 22.20 29.59 22.47
C GLY A 67 21.10 30.66 22.51
N ASP A 68 21.23 31.67 21.65
CA ASP A 68 20.30 32.78 21.47
C ASP A 68 19.35 32.61 20.27
N LEU A 69 19.29 31.40 19.68
CA LEU A 69 18.42 31.06 18.54
C LEU A 69 17.30 30.09 18.94
N VAL A 70 16.08 30.38 18.49
CA VAL A 70 14.95 29.44 18.41
C VAL A 70 14.88 28.90 16.98
N LEU A 71 15.09 27.61 16.83
CA LEU A 71 15.20 26.90 15.55
C LEU A 71 13.91 26.15 15.24
N VAL A 72 13.33 26.38 14.05
CA VAL A 72 11.97 25.91 13.72
C VAL A 72 11.93 25.28 12.33
N GLY A 73 11.71 23.96 12.27
CA GLY A 73 11.46 23.26 11.01
C GLY A 73 10.07 23.57 10.46
N CYS A 74 9.98 23.81 9.15
CA CYS A 74 8.75 24.19 8.47
C CYS A 74 8.37 23.22 7.34
N CYS A 75 7.09 22.87 7.28
CA CYS A 75 6.52 21.95 6.31
C CYS A 75 5.73 22.63 5.17
N HIS A 76 5.49 23.95 5.24
CA HIS A 76 4.72 24.67 4.19
C HIS A 76 5.61 25.21 3.07
N ASN A 77 6.80 25.72 3.41
CA ASN A 77 7.78 26.32 2.49
C ASN A 77 9.15 25.60 2.50
N ASP A 78 9.18 24.36 3.00
CA ASP A 78 10.35 23.46 2.98
C ASP A 78 11.64 24.10 3.54
N ALA A 79 11.51 24.79 4.68
CA ALA A 79 12.57 25.60 5.28
C ALA A 79 12.80 25.33 6.77
N LEU A 80 14.03 25.57 7.23
CA LEU A 80 14.40 25.73 8.63
C LEU A 80 14.59 27.22 8.92
N LEU A 81 13.87 27.73 9.91
CA LEU A 81 14.00 29.11 10.40
C LEU A 81 14.92 29.16 11.62
N ALA A 82 15.79 30.18 11.69
CA ALA A 82 16.46 30.55 12.92
C ALA A 82 15.99 31.94 13.37
N ILE A 83 15.43 31.97 14.57
CA ILE A 83 14.74 33.12 15.13
C ILE A 83 15.53 33.59 16.35
N ASP A 84 15.76 34.89 16.44
CA ASP A 84 16.38 35.52 17.60
C ASP A 84 15.51 35.33 18.86
N ALA A 85 16.05 34.71 19.90
CA ALA A 85 15.30 34.33 21.10
C ALA A 85 14.81 35.54 21.93
N ALA A 86 15.44 36.70 21.80
CA ALA A 86 15.09 37.91 22.55
C ALA A 86 14.10 38.81 21.81
N THR A 87 14.16 38.84 20.48
CA THR A 87 13.39 39.79 19.64
C THR A 87 12.36 39.14 18.73
N GLY A 88 12.39 37.81 18.56
CA GLY A 88 11.51 37.05 17.66
C GLY A 88 11.78 37.24 16.16
N GLN A 89 12.80 38.03 15.80
CA GLN A 89 13.16 38.31 14.41
C GLN A 89 13.89 37.15 13.75
N GLU A 90 13.78 37.01 12.43
CA GLU A 90 14.54 35.99 11.68
C GLU A 90 16.00 36.42 11.52
N ARG A 91 16.95 35.56 11.93
CA ARG A 91 18.39 35.79 11.71
C ARG A 91 18.87 35.16 10.41
N TRP A 92 18.48 33.92 10.17
CA TRP A 92 18.79 33.19 8.95
C TRP A 92 17.75 32.11 8.64
N ARG A 93 17.81 31.59 7.42
CA ARG A 93 16.92 30.54 6.92
C ARG A 93 17.69 29.60 5.99
N PHE A 94 17.43 28.31 6.10
CA PHE A 94 17.96 27.27 5.21
C PHE A 94 16.80 26.54 4.53
N TYR A 95 16.92 26.22 3.24
CA TYR A 95 15.87 25.52 2.50
C TYR A 95 16.29 24.10 2.10
N THR A 96 15.37 23.14 2.27
CA THR A 96 15.49 21.76 1.79
C THR A 96 14.69 21.59 0.49
N ASN A 97 14.63 20.37 -0.07
CA ASN A 97 13.81 20.06 -1.25
C ASN A 97 12.48 19.39 -0.89
N GLY A 98 12.05 19.49 0.36
CA GLY A 98 10.80 18.94 0.88
C GLY A 98 10.62 19.26 2.36
N PRO A 99 9.46 18.94 2.96
CA PRO A 99 9.11 19.32 4.32
C PRO A 99 10.15 18.94 5.38
N ILE A 100 10.35 19.82 6.37
CA ILE A 100 11.06 19.50 7.63
C ILE A 100 10.00 19.29 8.71
N ARG A 101 9.69 18.01 8.99
CA ARG A 101 8.57 17.64 9.88
C ARG A 101 8.95 17.63 11.36
N PHE A 102 10.13 17.08 11.68
CA PHE A 102 10.62 16.86 13.03
C PHE A 102 11.46 18.03 13.57
N ALA A 103 11.49 18.17 14.91
CA ALA A 103 12.46 19.00 15.60
C ALA A 103 13.91 18.75 15.12
N PRO A 104 14.73 19.80 14.91
CA PRO A 104 16.15 19.62 14.65
C PRO A 104 16.88 19.08 15.89
N VAL A 105 18.06 18.47 15.70
CA VAL A 105 18.93 18.04 16.82
C VAL A 105 20.16 18.94 16.86
N VAL A 106 20.47 19.49 18.03
CA VAL A 106 21.67 20.31 18.29
C VAL A 106 22.72 19.43 18.97
N ALA A 107 23.97 19.49 18.49
CA ALA A 107 25.11 18.89 19.18
C ALA A 107 26.37 19.73 18.92
N GLY A 108 26.86 20.43 19.96
CA GLY A 108 27.96 21.38 19.85
C GLY A 108 27.58 22.62 19.06
N ASP A 109 28.43 23.01 18.12
CA ASP A 109 28.25 24.09 17.15
C ASP A 109 27.37 23.70 15.94
N ARG A 110 26.88 22.45 15.90
CA ARG A 110 26.22 21.85 14.75
C ARG A 110 24.76 21.52 14.98
N LEU A 111 24.02 21.62 13.88
CA LEU A 111 22.59 21.37 13.80
C LEU A 111 22.31 20.28 12.76
N TYR A 112 21.43 19.34 13.10
CA TYR A 112 21.10 18.19 12.25
C TYR A 112 19.60 18.17 11.97
N ILE A 113 19.23 18.10 10.69
CA ILE A 113 17.84 18.06 10.23
C ILE A 113 17.61 16.94 9.22
N GLY A 114 16.49 16.23 9.37
CA GLY A 114 15.97 15.31 8.36
C GLY A 114 14.81 15.94 7.61
N SER A 115 14.73 15.68 6.31
CA SER A 115 13.67 16.18 5.43
C SER A 115 12.97 15.05 4.66
N ASP A 116 11.73 15.31 4.27
CA ASP A 116 10.96 14.50 3.30
C ASP A 116 11.64 14.38 1.92
N ASP A 117 12.63 15.23 1.61
CA ASP A 117 13.48 15.07 0.41
C ASP A 117 14.45 13.88 0.50
N GLY A 118 14.49 13.18 1.65
CA GLY A 118 15.28 11.99 1.89
C GLY A 118 16.74 12.25 2.28
N TYR A 119 17.08 13.50 2.61
CA TYR A 119 18.39 13.87 3.10
C TYR A 119 18.41 14.12 4.62
N LEU A 120 19.53 13.75 5.22
CA LEU A 120 20.04 14.31 6.47
C LEU A 120 21.00 15.46 6.13
N TYR A 121 20.79 16.64 6.72
CA TYR A 121 21.69 17.78 6.59
C TYR A 121 22.37 18.08 7.93
N CYS A 122 23.63 18.50 7.88
CA CYS A 122 24.35 19.12 8.99
C CYS A 122 24.66 20.58 8.64
N LEU A 123 24.24 21.50 9.50
CA LEU A 123 24.44 22.94 9.36
C LEU A 123 25.27 23.49 10.53
N GLU A 124 26.01 24.57 10.29
CA GLU A 124 26.55 25.44 11.34
C GLU A 124 25.38 26.11 12.09
N ALA A 125 25.27 25.91 13.40
CA ALA A 125 24.12 26.39 14.17
C ALA A 125 24.05 27.93 14.24
N ALA A 126 25.17 28.63 14.19
CA ALA A 126 25.19 30.09 14.28
C ALA A 126 24.70 30.79 13.00
N GLN A 127 24.97 30.23 11.82
CA GLN A 127 24.80 30.91 10.53
C GLN A 127 23.96 30.13 9.49
N GLY A 128 23.54 28.91 9.81
CA GLY A 128 22.75 28.06 8.90
C GLY A 128 23.51 27.53 7.68
N ARG A 129 24.84 27.70 7.64
CA ARG A 129 25.68 27.25 6.53
C ARG A 129 25.73 25.73 6.46
N LEU A 130 25.59 25.17 5.25
CA LEU A 130 25.67 23.74 5.01
C LEU A 130 27.10 23.23 5.23
N ALA A 131 27.31 22.38 6.23
CA ALA A 131 28.57 21.67 6.44
C ALA A 131 28.63 20.42 5.56
N TRP A 132 27.57 19.60 5.57
CA TRP A 132 27.42 18.42 4.72
C TRP A 132 25.96 17.99 4.60
N LYS A 133 25.63 17.18 3.58
CA LYS A 133 24.35 16.46 3.47
C LYS A 133 24.55 15.03 2.99
N PHE A 134 23.66 14.14 3.41
CA PHE A 134 23.70 12.71 3.09
C PHE A 134 22.31 12.23 2.64
N ARG A 135 22.24 11.51 1.51
CA ARG A 135 21.01 10.90 0.99
C ARG A 135 20.80 9.54 1.67
N GLY A 136 19.67 9.34 2.34
CA GLY A 136 19.41 8.09 3.05
C GLY A 136 18.96 6.93 2.16
N GLY A 137 18.19 7.20 1.10
CA GLY A 137 17.76 6.20 0.11
C GLY A 137 18.72 6.04 -1.07
N PRO A 138 18.54 5.00 -1.91
CA PRO A 138 19.49 4.63 -2.97
C PRO A 138 19.45 5.54 -4.21
N SER A 139 18.38 6.32 -4.45
CA SER A 139 18.26 7.16 -5.64
C SER A 139 17.47 8.46 -5.42
N GLU A 140 17.29 9.24 -6.49
CA GLU A 140 16.50 10.48 -6.52
C GLU A 140 14.98 10.23 -6.56
N ARG A 141 14.50 8.98 -6.72
CA ARG A 141 13.09 8.67 -7.02
C ARG A 141 12.09 9.38 -6.09
N LYS A 142 11.10 10.03 -6.69
CA LYS A 142 10.03 10.77 -6.01
C LYS A 142 8.72 9.99 -6.04
N VAL A 143 7.85 10.28 -5.07
CA VAL A 143 6.47 9.78 -4.94
C VAL A 143 5.57 10.94 -4.48
N ILE A 144 4.25 10.77 -4.58
CA ILE A 144 3.29 11.72 -3.99
C ILE A 144 2.92 11.24 -2.59
N GLY A 145 3.57 11.77 -1.56
CA GLY A 145 3.26 11.48 -0.16
C GLY A 145 2.57 12.68 0.47
N HIS A 146 1.40 12.47 1.07
CA HIS A 146 0.66 13.55 1.75
C HIS A 146 0.40 14.76 0.85
N GLU A 147 -0.04 14.51 -0.39
CA GLU A 147 -0.28 15.51 -1.45
C GLU A 147 0.98 16.26 -1.97
N ARG A 148 2.19 15.99 -1.46
CA ARG A 148 3.44 16.64 -1.93
C ARG A 148 4.34 15.67 -2.71
N VAL A 149 5.05 16.19 -3.71
CA VAL A 149 6.14 15.47 -4.37
C VAL A 149 7.34 15.44 -3.42
N ILE A 150 7.66 14.26 -2.92
CA ILE A 150 8.71 14.01 -1.92
C ILE A 150 9.54 12.80 -2.32
N SER A 151 10.62 12.50 -1.60
CA SER A 151 11.40 11.27 -1.83
C SER A 151 10.56 10.01 -1.60
N ALA A 152 10.82 8.95 -2.35
CA ALA A 152 10.36 7.60 -2.00
C ALA A 152 10.90 7.15 -0.63
N TRP A 153 12.03 7.72 -0.22
CA TRP A 153 12.68 7.51 1.07
C TRP A 153 12.77 8.81 1.88
N PRO A 154 11.64 9.35 2.37
CA PRO A 154 11.66 10.53 3.23
C PRO A 154 12.30 10.17 4.58
N VAL A 155 12.88 11.15 5.29
CA VAL A 155 13.31 10.92 6.67
C VAL A 155 12.07 10.78 7.55
N SER A 156 11.79 9.55 7.97
CA SER A 156 10.49 9.13 8.54
C SER A 156 10.48 8.98 10.07
N ALA A 157 11.66 9.07 10.68
CA ALA A 157 11.85 9.07 12.13
C ALA A 157 12.74 10.26 12.55
N ARG A 158 12.51 10.77 13.75
CA ARG A 158 13.38 11.80 14.33
C ARG A 158 14.75 11.18 14.65
N LEU A 159 15.77 11.70 13.98
CA LEU A 159 17.17 11.31 14.08
C LEU A 159 17.72 11.41 15.50
N VAL A 160 18.85 10.74 15.75
CA VAL A 160 19.59 10.83 17.03
C VAL A 160 21.07 11.11 16.76
N VAL A 161 21.67 11.99 17.56
CA VAL A 161 23.11 12.24 17.56
C VAL A 161 23.67 11.83 18.93
N ALA A 162 24.61 10.89 18.93
CA ALA A 162 25.23 10.36 20.15
C ALA A 162 26.62 9.82 19.85
N GLN A 163 27.58 10.00 20.77
CA GLN A 163 28.93 9.41 20.69
C GLN A 163 29.65 9.68 19.34
N GLY A 164 29.52 10.90 18.82
CA GLY A 164 30.12 11.28 17.53
C GLY A 164 29.40 10.73 16.28
N ARG A 165 28.29 10.02 16.43
CA ARG A 165 27.50 9.45 15.33
C ARG A 165 26.15 10.14 15.18
N ALA A 166 25.73 10.37 13.94
CA ALA A 166 24.38 10.84 13.59
C ALA A 166 23.63 9.70 12.87
N VAL A 167 22.49 9.28 13.42
CA VAL A 167 21.70 8.16 12.89
C VAL A 167 20.36 8.65 12.36
N VAL A 168 20.05 8.26 11.12
CA VAL A 168 18.83 8.63 10.40
C VAL A 168 18.11 7.38 9.87
N VAL A 169 16.78 7.45 9.75
CA VAL A 169 15.98 6.44 9.02
C VAL A 169 15.29 7.10 7.85
N ALA A 170 15.60 6.64 6.64
CA ALA A 170 15.01 7.08 5.39
C ALA A 170 14.17 5.94 4.78
N GLY A 171 12.96 6.24 4.31
CA GLY A 171 12.02 5.20 3.87
C GLY A 171 10.77 5.20 4.73
N HIS A 172 9.63 4.97 4.08
CA HIS A 172 8.34 4.86 4.75
C HIS A 172 7.66 3.50 4.51
N TRP A 173 7.82 2.94 3.31
CA TRP A 173 7.21 1.68 2.91
C TRP A 173 8.27 0.60 2.71
N PRO A 174 8.18 -0.56 3.41
CA PRO A 174 9.09 -1.69 3.20
C PRO A 174 9.17 -2.21 1.76
N LEU A 175 8.16 -1.94 0.93
CA LEU A 175 8.18 -2.24 -0.51
C LEU A 175 9.32 -1.52 -1.24
N ASP A 176 9.41 -0.19 -1.09
CA ASP A 176 10.49 0.62 -1.67
C ASP A 176 11.78 0.54 -0.84
N GLY A 177 11.69 0.10 0.43
CA GLY A 177 12.81 -0.11 1.34
C GLY A 177 12.93 0.93 2.45
N ILE A 178 13.60 0.54 3.53
CA ILE A 178 13.79 1.33 4.74
C ILE A 178 15.28 1.24 5.13
N PHE A 179 15.96 2.38 5.13
CA PHE A 179 17.40 2.51 5.29
C PHE A 179 17.70 3.20 6.63
N VAL A 180 18.30 2.45 7.56
CA VAL A 180 18.84 2.95 8.83
C VAL A 180 20.32 3.23 8.61
N CYS A 181 20.72 4.49 8.57
CA CYS A 181 22.10 4.88 8.25
C CYS A 181 22.74 5.58 9.44
N ALA A 182 23.95 5.17 9.81
CA ALA A 182 24.78 5.89 10.78
C ALA A 182 25.95 6.57 10.08
N LEU A 183 26.11 7.86 10.36
CA LEU A 183 27.18 8.69 9.84
C LEU A 183 28.09 9.15 10.96
N ASP A 184 29.35 9.45 10.62
CA ASP A 184 30.19 10.30 11.44
C ASP A 184 29.57 11.72 11.48
N ALA A 185 29.28 12.23 12.68
CA ALA A 185 28.54 13.48 12.85
C ALA A 185 29.35 14.71 12.40
N ALA A 186 30.69 14.64 12.45
CA ALA A 186 31.56 15.75 12.06
C ALA A 186 31.71 15.87 10.54
N THR A 187 31.72 14.76 9.81
CA THR A 187 32.07 14.70 8.38
C THR A 187 30.91 14.28 7.47
N GLY A 188 29.85 13.69 8.01
CA GLY A 188 28.76 13.10 7.22
C GLY A 188 29.15 11.80 6.50
N ARG A 189 30.36 11.29 6.75
CA ARG A 189 30.84 10.03 6.15
C ARG A 189 29.99 8.87 6.67
N LEU A 190 29.44 8.08 5.76
CA LEU A 190 28.75 6.85 6.08
C LEU A 190 29.66 5.89 6.85
N LEU A 191 29.18 5.40 7.99
CA LEU A 191 29.83 4.36 8.79
C LEU A 191 29.23 2.99 8.48
N TRP A 192 27.90 2.91 8.47
CA TRP A 192 27.14 1.70 8.12
C TRP A 192 25.70 2.02 7.71
N THR A 193 25.08 1.10 6.96
CA THR A 193 23.66 1.11 6.61
C THR A 193 23.05 -0.25 6.92
N SER A 194 21.83 -0.26 7.46
CA SER A 194 20.96 -1.43 7.52
C SER A 194 19.67 -1.14 6.74
N ASP A 195 19.43 -1.91 5.68
CA ASP A 195 18.42 -1.68 4.63
C ASP A 195 17.36 -2.81 4.56
N THR A 196 17.50 -3.81 5.42
CA THR A 196 16.65 -5.00 5.52
C THR A 196 15.37 -4.77 6.33
N VAL A 197 15.10 -3.55 6.81
CA VAL A 197 13.97 -3.26 7.71
C VAL A 197 12.60 -3.52 7.05
N GLN A 198 11.83 -4.41 7.65
CA GLN A 198 10.55 -4.94 7.12
C GLN A 198 9.29 -4.32 7.76
N PHE A 199 9.41 -3.18 8.46
CA PHE A 199 8.30 -2.48 9.12
C PHE A 199 8.29 -0.99 8.74
N ARG A 200 7.12 -0.33 8.81
CA ARG A 200 6.98 1.11 8.49
C ARG A 200 7.46 1.94 9.69
N PRO A 201 8.65 2.58 9.64
CA PRO A 201 9.26 3.24 10.80
C PRO A 201 8.44 4.44 11.25
N VAL A 202 8.32 4.64 12.57
CA VAL A 202 7.59 5.78 13.14
C VAL A 202 8.18 6.24 14.49
N GLY A 203 8.36 7.56 14.66
CA GLY A 203 8.68 8.16 15.96
C GLY A 203 10.13 8.59 16.11
N ALA A 204 10.64 8.59 17.35
CA ALA A 204 12.00 9.02 17.66
C ALA A 204 12.92 7.81 17.89
N LEU A 205 14.11 7.87 17.31
CA LEU A 205 15.16 6.89 17.56
C LEU A 205 15.67 6.97 19.00
N ARG A 206 16.16 5.86 19.54
CA ARG A 206 16.73 5.78 20.89
C ARG A 206 18.04 5.00 20.85
N VAL A 207 19.03 5.43 21.63
CA VAL A 207 20.25 4.65 21.87
C VAL A 207 20.35 4.39 23.38
N GLN A 208 20.53 3.13 23.77
CA GLN A 208 20.74 2.69 25.14
C GLN A 208 21.75 1.54 25.13
N ASP A 209 22.79 1.59 25.97
CA ASP A 209 23.76 0.50 26.14
C ASP A 209 24.36 -0.04 24.82
N ARG A 210 24.69 0.88 23.91
CA ARG A 210 25.16 0.64 22.52
C ARG A 210 24.10 0.03 21.57
N VAL A 211 22.85 -0.13 21.99
CA VAL A 211 21.75 -0.59 21.13
C VAL A 211 20.90 0.60 20.64
N LEU A 212 20.78 0.73 19.33
CA LEU A 212 19.85 1.61 18.63
C LEU A 212 18.49 0.91 18.49
N PHE A 213 17.41 1.56 18.95
CA PHE A 213 16.03 1.10 18.74
C PHE A 213 15.32 1.97 17.71
N VAL A 214 14.67 1.29 16.75
CA VAL A 214 13.81 1.89 15.72
C VAL A 214 12.39 1.35 15.89
N GLU A 215 11.45 2.21 16.29
CA GLU A 215 10.05 1.82 16.48
C GLU A 215 9.24 1.96 15.18
N GLY A 216 8.15 1.18 15.05
CA GLY A 216 7.45 1.01 13.78
C GLY A 216 6.00 0.57 13.85
N ILE A 217 5.35 0.67 12.69
CA ILE A 217 4.09 0.00 12.35
C ILE A 217 4.42 -1.39 11.79
N GLY A 218 3.81 -2.42 12.35
CA GLY A 218 4.05 -3.82 12.00
C GLY A 218 5.19 -4.49 12.78
N GLY A 219 6.11 -3.72 13.37
CA GLY A 219 7.22 -4.25 14.17
C GLY A 219 8.11 -3.13 14.73
N SER A 220 9.25 -3.53 15.29
CA SER A 220 10.33 -2.64 15.75
C SER A 220 11.67 -3.35 15.56
N GLY A 221 12.74 -2.60 15.35
CA GLY A 221 14.10 -3.11 15.18
C GLY A 221 15.03 -2.67 16.32
N ALA A 222 16.02 -3.50 16.61
CA ALA A 222 17.13 -3.20 17.50
C ALA A 222 18.44 -3.51 16.76
N PHE A 223 19.41 -2.61 16.84
CA PHE A 223 20.67 -2.68 16.10
C PHE A 223 21.83 -2.30 17.03
N ASP A 224 23.00 -2.89 16.87
CA ASP A 224 24.22 -2.34 17.48
C ASP A 224 24.54 -0.97 16.84
N ALA A 225 24.75 0.04 17.67
CA ALA A 225 24.91 1.44 17.24
C ALA A 225 26.27 1.72 16.59
N GLU A 226 27.27 0.83 16.74
CA GLU A 226 28.59 1.01 16.15
C GLU A 226 28.73 0.31 14.80
N THR A 227 28.05 -0.82 14.60
CA THR A 227 28.19 -1.71 13.44
C THR A 227 26.94 -1.82 12.57
N GLY A 228 25.75 -1.48 13.10
CA GLY A 228 24.47 -1.66 12.40
C GLY A 228 23.93 -3.09 12.40
N ALA A 229 24.64 -4.05 13.00
CA ALA A 229 24.21 -5.44 13.09
C ALA A 229 22.91 -5.59 13.91
N ALA A 230 22.01 -6.48 13.51
CA ALA A 230 20.73 -6.68 14.21
C ALA A 230 20.93 -7.28 15.61
N ALA A 231 20.44 -6.58 16.65
CA ALA A 231 20.55 -7.00 18.04
C ALA A 231 19.35 -7.87 18.44
N VAL A 232 19.53 -9.19 18.48
CA VAL A 232 18.47 -10.16 18.75
C VAL A 232 18.07 -10.18 20.24
N ASN A 233 16.78 -10.37 20.52
CA ASN A 233 16.19 -10.51 21.87
C ASN A 233 16.27 -9.31 22.83
N VAL A 234 16.80 -8.15 22.42
CA VAL A 234 16.83 -6.95 23.28
C VAL A 234 15.45 -6.28 23.30
N LYS A 235 14.83 -6.17 24.48
CA LYS A 235 13.57 -5.42 24.67
C LYS A 235 13.87 -3.99 25.13
N PRO A 236 13.23 -2.95 24.55
CA PRO A 236 13.40 -1.58 25.02
C PRO A 236 12.78 -1.40 26.42
N MET A 237 13.43 -0.62 27.29
CA MET A 237 12.81 -0.21 28.54
C MET A 237 11.61 0.71 28.29
N ARG A 238 10.53 0.48 29.04
CA ARG A 238 9.33 1.31 29.00
C ARG A 238 9.60 2.58 29.81
N ARG A 239 9.61 3.75 29.17
CA ARG A 239 9.70 5.04 29.85
C ARG A 239 8.30 5.53 30.21
N GLU A 240 8.12 6.11 31.39
CA GLU A 240 6.94 6.89 31.71
C GLU A 240 6.88 8.17 30.84
N PRO A 241 5.68 8.70 30.52
CA PRO A 241 5.56 10.01 29.91
C PRO A 241 6.25 11.06 30.79
N PRO A 242 6.94 12.08 30.24
CA PRO A 242 7.34 13.21 31.03
C PRO A 242 6.10 13.85 31.66
N ALA A 243 6.18 14.23 32.94
CA ALA A 243 5.12 15.00 33.58
C ALA A 243 4.88 16.31 32.79
N PRO A 244 3.63 16.75 32.61
CA PRO A 244 3.35 18.04 31.97
C PRO A 244 4.02 19.18 32.77
N PRO A 245 4.45 20.26 32.11
CA PRO A 245 5.00 21.42 32.81
C PRO A 245 3.99 21.95 33.83
N ALA A 246 4.46 22.27 35.04
CA ALA A 246 3.60 22.52 36.19
C ALA A 246 2.65 23.72 36.02
N ILE A 247 3.04 24.70 35.21
CA ILE A 247 2.23 25.86 34.83
C ILE A 247 2.57 26.23 33.37
N THR A 248 1.56 26.44 32.54
CA THR A 248 1.69 27.17 31.26
C THR A 248 0.87 28.45 31.36
N PRO A 249 1.40 29.62 30.95
CA PRO A 249 0.61 30.86 30.91
C PRO A 249 -0.57 30.73 29.93
N GLU A 250 -1.64 31.47 30.18
CA GLU A 250 -2.74 31.57 29.22
C GLU A 250 -2.24 32.21 27.91
N VAL A 251 -2.50 31.53 26.80
CA VAL A 251 -2.11 31.94 25.45
C VAL A 251 -3.26 31.66 24.49
N GLU A 252 -3.34 32.44 23.41
CA GLU A 252 -4.40 32.27 22.41
C GLU A 252 -4.06 31.10 21.46
N GLY A 253 -4.77 29.99 21.62
CA GLY A 253 -4.65 28.78 20.78
C GLY A 253 -4.35 27.52 21.59
N ASP A 254 -4.44 26.35 20.94
CA ASP A 254 -4.16 25.06 21.57
C ASP A 254 -2.67 24.88 21.78
N VAL A 255 -2.21 24.92 23.04
CA VAL A 255 -0.83 24.62 23.41
C VAL A 255 -0.46 23.20 22.96
N ALA A 256 0.58 23.11 22.14
CA ALA A 256 1.15 21.87 21.65
C ALA A 256 2.45 21.48 22.39
N GLY A 257 3.15 22.46 22.95
CA GLY A 257 4.33 22.23 23.78
C GLY A 257 4.89 23.51 24.37
N ALA A 258 5.60 23.39 25.49
CA ALA A 258 6.28 24.48 26.18
C ALA A 258 7.65 24.03 26.69
N PHE A 259 8.64 24.93 26.68
CA PHE A 259 10.04 24.65 27.02
C PHE A 259 10.76 25.91 27.48
N THR A 260 11.75 25.76 28.37
CA THR A 260 12.56 26.86 28.91
C THR A 260 13.95 26.87 28.30
N ALA A 261 14.53 28.06 28.15
CA ALA A 261 15.96 28.23 27.85
C ALA A 261 16.46 29.57 28.42
N GLY A 262 17.53 29.51 29.22
CA GLY A 262 17.92 30.64 30.05
C GLY A 262 16.77 31.07 30.98
N GLU A 263 16.51 32.38 31.02
CA GLU A 263 15.41 32.98 31.81
C GLU A 263 14.08 33.10 31.02
N ARG A 264 13.98 32.45 29.85
CA ARG A 264 12.80 32.54 28.96
C ARG A 264 12.02 31.24 28.89
N LEU A 265 10.69 31.34 28.88
CA LEU A 265 9.74 30.27 28.55
C LEU A 265 9.20 30.50 27.15
N PHE A 266 9.19 29.45 26.33
CA PHE A 266 8.62 29.46 25.00
C PHE A 266 7.42 28.51 24.94
N VAL A 267 6.37 28.92 24.22
CA VAL A 267 5.14 28.13 24.04
C VAL A 267 4.77 28.06 22.56
N SER A 268 4.51 26.85 22.06
CA SER A 268 4.10 26.57 20.68
C SER A 268 2.65 26.10 20.65
N THR A 269 1.88 26.56 19.66
CA THR A 269 0.46 26.20 19.47
C THR A 269 0.22 25.46 18.16
N ARG A 270 -0.89 24.71 18.08
CA ARG A 270 -1.32 24.02 16.83
C ARG A 270 -1.66 25.02 15.71
N GLN A 271 -2.13 26.20 16.08
CA GLN A 271 -2.49 27.31 15.20
C GLN A 271 -1.26 28.08 14.65
N GLY A 272 -0.03 27.63 14.94
CA GLY A 272 1.20 28.21 14.36
C GLY A 272 1.77 29.41 15.12
N ARG A 273 1.23 29.78 16.28
CA ARG A 273 1.81 30.83 17.12
C ARG A 273 2.93 30.29 18.01
N LEU A 274 4.04 31.03 18.03
CA LEU A 274 5.15 30.87 18.96
C LEU A 274 5.19 32.07 19.90
N TYR A 275 5.09 31.83 21.19
CA TYR A 275 5.18 32.83 22.25
C TYR A 275 6.53 32.72 22.94
N ALA A 276 7.10 33.86 23.34
CA ALA A 276 8.24 33.93 24.25
C ALA A 276 7.92 34.83 25.43
N PHE A 277 8.14 34.31 26.62
CA PHE A 277 8.03 34.99 27.90
C PHE A 277 9.43 35.13 28.51
N GLY A 278 9.64 36.14 29.35
CA GLY A 278 10.87 36.34 30.12
C GLY A 278 11.11 37.80 30.51
N PRO A 279 12.32 38.16 30.96
CA PRO A 279 12.66 39.55 31.25
C PRO A 279 12.66 40.38 29.95
N ASN A 280 11.84 41.44 29.96
CA ASN A 280 11.64 42.39 28.87
C ASN A 280 11.32 43.77 29.48
N GLU A 281 11.88 44.85 28.94
CA GLU A 281 11.71 46.22 29.45
C GLU A 281 10.65 47.03 28.67
N GLY A 282 9.67 46.37 28.05
CA GLY A 282 8.62 47.02 27.27
C GLY A 282 7.57 46.08 26.70
N ASP A 283 6.64 46.64 25.92
CA ASP A 283 5.46 45.95 25.40
C ASP A 283 5.78 44.72 24.53
N ALA A 284 4.89 43.73 24.61
CA ALA A 284 4.96 42.49 23.84
C ALA A 284 4.87 42.75 22.33
N ARG A 285 5.87 42.29 21.57
CA ARG A 285 5.93 42.50 20.11
C ARG A 285 5.18 41.40 19.35
N VAL A 286 4.24 41.76 18.49
CA VAL A 286 3.60 40.82 17.55
C VAL A 286 4.30 40.85 16.19
N ILE A 287 4.81 39.70 15.78
CA ILE A 287 5.58 39.50 14.54
C ILE A 287 4.72 38.69 13.59
N ALA A 288 4.00 39.41 12.72
CA ALA A 288 3.25 38.84 11.61
C ALA A 288 4.20 38.46 10.45
N PRO A 289 3.83 37.50 9.58
CA PRO A 289 4.54 37.29 8.32
C PRO A 289 4.45 38.55 7.46
N ALA A 290 5.57 38.98 6.89
CA ALA A 290 5.58 40.06 5.90
C ALA A 290 4.80 39.61 4.66
N ARG A 291 3.77 40.38 4.27
CA ARG A 291 2.95 40.13 3.09
C ARG A 291 3.12 41.27 2.09
N ALA A 292 3.81 41.00 0.99
CA ALA A 292 3.96 41.92 -0.13
C ALA A 292 2.64 41.97 -0.95
N PRO A 293 2.23 43.15 -1.47
CA PRO A 293 1.07 43.23 -2.35
C PRO A 293 1.32 42.49 -3.67
N ARG A 294 0.52 41.44 -3.91
CA ARG A 294 0.59 40.61 -5.11
C ARG A 294 0.14 41.40 -6.34
N ARG A 295 0.99 41.47 -7.38
CA ARG A 295 0.58 41.95 -8.71
C ARG A 295 -0.02 40.79 -9.51
N ALA A 296 -0.97 41.08 -10.38
CA ALA A 296 -1.49 40.07 -11.31
C ALA A 296 -0.39 39.72 -12.36
N PRO A 297 -0.07 38.44 -12.59
CA PRO A 297 0.94 38.06 -13.57
C PRO A 297 0.40 38.30 -15.00
N VAL A 298 1.24 38.89 -15.85
CA VAL A 298 0.92 39.18 -17.27
C VAL A 298 1.58 38.13 -18.17
N VAL A 299 1.21 36.87 -17.99
CA VAL A 299 1.75 35.74 -18.77
C VAL A 299 0.63 34.84 -19.26
N ALA A 300 0.64 34.55 -20.56
CA ALA A 300 -0.19 33.51 -21.15
C ALA A 300 0.41 32.13 -20.84
N VAL A 301 -0.29 31.34 -20.02
CA VAL A 301 0.02 29.93 -19.74
C VAL A 301 -1.25 29.10 -19.99
N PRO A 302 -1.16 27.91 -20.63
CA PRO A 302 -2.30 27.02 -20.77
C PRO A 302 -2.93 26.73 -19.41
N GLN A 303 -4.26 26.86 -19.33
CA GLN A 303 -5.00 26.61 -18.11
C GLN A 303 -5.51 25.17 -18.07
N ILE A 304 -5.50 24.57 -16.89
CA ILE A 304 -6.13 23.28 -16.59
C ILE A 304 -7.23 23.49 -15.57
N ALA A 305 -8.30 22.69 -15.65
CA ALA A 305 -9.41 22.74 -14.70
C ALA A 305 -8.94 22.39 -13.27
N GLU A 306 -8.09 21.37 -13.16
CA GLU A 306 -7.51 20.90 -11.90
C GLU A 306 -6.37 19.89 -12.09
N GLY A 307 -5.68 19.54 -11.00
CA GLY A 307 -4.60 18.55 -10.98
C GLY A 307 -3.24 19.16 -10.65
N TYR A 308 -2.16 18.44 -10.96
CA TYR A 308 -0.79 18.93 -10.82
C TYR A 308 -0.31 19.61 -12.11
N ALA A 309 0.32 20.77 -11.97
CA ALA A 309 1.08 21.44 -13.01
C ALA A 309 2.57 21.45 -12.67
N LEU A 310 3.41 20.99 -13.59
CA LEU A 310 4.87 21.11 -13.48
C LEU A 310 5.34 22.37 -14.20
N VAL A 311 6.20 23.17 -13.55
CA VAL A 311 6.85 24.34 -14.15
C VAL A 311 8.36 24.14 -14.11
N LEU A 312 8.96 23.89 -15.28
CA LEU A 312 10.36 23.50 -15.42
C LEU A 312 11.22 24.67 -15.91
N GLY A 313 12.46 24.80 -15.47
CA GLY A 313 13.38 25.83 -15.97
C GLY A 313 12.87 27.25 -15.67
N LEU A 314 13.00 27.67 -14.42
CA LEU A 314 12.40 28.88 -13.88
C LEU A 314 13.20 30.13 -14.24
N LYS A 315 12.51 31.27 -14.42
CA LYS A 315 13.15 32.58 -14.59
C LYS A 315 12.52 33.62 -13.67
N THR A 316 11.24 33.89 -13.87
CA THR A 316 10.50 34.97 -13.19
C THR A 316 9.54 34.43 -12.15
N GLY A 317 9.07 33.19 -12.32
CA GLY A 317 8.01 32.60 -11.50
C GLY A 317 6.60 33.00 -11.92
N GLN A 318 6.43 33.80 -12.98
CA GLN A 318 5.12 34.29 -13.42
C GLN A 318 4.20 33.15 -13.88
N MET A 319 4.72 32.04 -14.41
CA MET A 319 3.89 30.86 -14.72
C MET A 319 3.37 30.19 -13.45
N VAL A 320 4.18 30.13 -12.39
CA VAL A 320 3.78 29.61 -11.07
C VAL A 320 2.67 30.48 -10.48
N GLU A 321 2.86 31.81 -10.48
CA GLU A 321 1.87 32.78 -9.99
C GLU A 321 0.55 32.71 -10.76
N ALA A 322 0.59 32.49 -12.08
CA ALA A 322 -0.59 32.38 -12.94
C ALA A 322 -1.35 31.07 -12.74
N LEU A 323 -0.65 29.94 -12.60
CA LEU A 323 -1.28 28.63 -12.36
C LEU A 323 -1.91 28.51 -10.96
N LEU A 324 -1.27 29.11 -9.94
CA LEU A 324 -1.81 29.14 -8.57
C LEU A 324 -3.08 30.00 -8.44
N ALA A 325 -3.44 30.81 -9.44
CA ALA A 325 -4.71 31.54 -9.46
C ALA A 325 -5.93 30.61 -9.55
N ASN A 326 -5.79 29.40 -10.12
CA ASN A 326 -6.81 28.37 -10.00
C ASN A 326 -6.63 27.62 -8.65
N PRO A 327 -7.58 27.68 -7.71
CA PRO A 327 -7.46 27.02 -6.39
C PRO A 327 -7.43 25.48 -6.48
N LYS A 328 -7.88 24.89 -7.59
CA LYS A 328 -7.86 23.44 -7.79
C LYS A 328 -6.51 22.89 -8.31
N VAL A 329 -5.57 23.75 -8.68
CA VAL A 329 -4.25 23.34 -9.22
C VAL A 329 -3.21 23.30 -8.11
N GLN A 330 -2.41 22.24 -8.08
CA GLN A 330 -1.14 22.21 -7.33
C GLN A 330 0.02 22.44 -8.29
N VAL A 331 1.02 23.21 -7.88
CA VAL A 331 2.17 23.59 -8.71
C VAL A 331 3.46 23.06 -8.13
N VAL A 332 4.21 22.33 -8.95
CA VAL A 332 5.56 21.83 -8.63
C VAL A 332 6.54 22.46 -9.59
N ALA A 333 7.35 23.38 -9.08
CA ALA A 333 8.31 24.15 -9.83
C ALA A 333 9.72 23.57 -9.66
N ILE A 334 10.49 23.40 -10.73
CA ILE A 334 11.80 22.72 -10.72
C ILE A 334 12.80 23.49 -11.57
N ASP A 335 13.96 23.81 -10.98
CA ASP A 335 15.07 24.43 -11.69
C ASP A 335 16.43 23.91 -11.16
N PRO A 336 17.45 23.72 -12.02
CA PRO A 336 18.76 23.24 -11.59
C PRO A 336 19.59 24.29 -10.83
N ASP A 337 19.33 25.59 -10.93
CA ASP A 337 20.07 26.63 -10.22
C ASP A 337 19.50 26.88 -8.80
N PRO A 338 20.24 26.53 -7.73
CA PRO A 338 19.80 26.78 -6.36
C PRO A 338 19.61 28.27 -6.05
N LYS A 339 20.31 29.19 -6.73
CA LYS A 339 20.16 30.64 -6.47
C LYS A 339 18.83 31.16 -6.99
N THR A 340 18.45 30.78 -8.21
CA THR A 340 17.15 31.08 -8.81
C THR A 340 16.02 30.49 -7.96
N VAL A 341 16.15 29.24 -7.52
CA VAL A 341 15.17 28.60 -6.62
C VAL A 341 15.06 29.31 -5.28
N GLU A 342 16.17 29.66 -4.60
CA GLU A 342 16.09 30.36 -3.32
C GLU A 342 15.44 31.74 -3.46
N ARG A 343 15.83 32.52 -4.47
CA ARG A 343 15.22 33.85 -4.74
C ARG A 343 13.72 33.73 -4.95
N LEU A 344 13.27 32.78 -5.76
CA LEU A 344 11.85 32.56 -6.02
C LEU A 344 11.11 32.05 -4.77
N ARG A 345 11.71 31.14 -3.98
CA ARG A 345 11.14 30.70 -2.69
C ARG A 345 10.92 31.88 -1.75
N ARG A 346 11.86 32.83 -1.63
CA ARG A 346 11.70 34.04 -0.81
C ARG A 346 10.57 34.94 -1.34
N GLN A 347 10.58 35.26 -2.63
CA GLN A 347 9.52 36.04 -3.30
C GLN A 347 8.12 35.44 -3.09
N PHE A 348 7.98 34.13 -3.26
CA PHE A 348 6.70 33.43 -3.10
C PHE A 348 6.24 33.32 -1.63
N ASP A 349 7.17 33.21 -0.68
CA ASP A 349 6.87 33.20 0.76
C ASP A 349 6.40 34.60 1.23
N GLU A 350 7.07 35.67 0.78
CA GLU A 350 6.66 37.07 1.00
C GLU A 350 5.30 37.39 0.37
N GLN A 351 4.92 36.72 -0.71
CA GLN A 351 3.57 36.84 -1.31
C GLN A 351 2.53 35.90 -0.68
N GLY A 352 2.91 34.98 0.21
CA GLY A 352 2.00 33.99 0.83
C GLY A 352 1.58 32.82 -0.07
N LEU A 353 2.27 32.58 -1.19
CA LEU A 353 1.90 31.52 -2.16
C LEU A 353 2.13 30.09 -1.65
N PHE A 354 2.81 29.93 -0.52
CA PHE A 354 2.97 28.64 0.16
C PHE A 354 1.95 28.40 1.28
N ASP A 355 1.08 29.37 1.61
CA ASP A 355 0.19 29.30 2.78
C ASP A 355 -0.88 28.20 2.68
N ASP A 356 -1.32 27.89 1.45
CA ASP A 356 -2.35 26.88 1.16
C ASP A 356 -1.78 25.49 0.84
N TYR A 357 -0.46 25.31 0.99
CA TYR A 357 0.30 24.09 0.73
C TYR A 357 0.30 23.58 -0.73
N ARG A 358 -0.27 24.32 -1.69
CA ARG A 358 -0.36 23.89 -3.11
C ARG A 358 0.91 24.11 -3.92
N LEU A 359 1.90 24.83 -3.38
CA LEU A 359 3.18 25.09 -4.02
C LEU A 359 4.31 24.23 -3.43
N ALA A 360 5.10 23.65 -4.32
CA ALA A 360 6.45 23.17 -4.04
C ALA A 360 7.42 23.72 -5.10
N VAL A 361 8.60 24.14 -4.67
CA VAL A 361 9.68 24.61 -5.57
C VAL A 361 10.92 23.83 -5.20
N HIS A 362 11.58 23.16 -6.14
CA HIS A 362 12.72 22.28 -5.88
C HIS A 362 13.95 22.64 -6.72
N VAL A 363 15.13 22.45 -6.13
CA VAL A 363 16.41 22.45 -6.87
C VAL A 363 16.59 21.08 -7.53
N GLY A 364 16.68 21.03 -8.85
CA GLY A 364 16.86 19.76 -9.57
C GLY A 364 16.94 19.90 -11.08
N ASP A 365 17.63 18.96 -11.71
CA ASP A 365 17.61 18.77 -13.16
C ASP A 365 16.29 18.07 -13.57
N PRO A 366 15.40 18.69 -14.37
CA PRO A 366 14.13 18.10 -14.77
C PRO A 366 14.24 16.72 -15.42
N GLU A 367 15.35 16.43 -16.10
CA GLU A 367 15.60 15.13 -16.76
C GLU A 367 15.98 14.02 -15.76
N LYS A 368 16.42 14.40 -14.54
CA LYS A 368 16.98 13.47 -13.54
C LYS A 368 16.28 13.51 -12.18
N PHE A 369 15.34 14.43 -11.96
CA PHE A 369 14.68 14.65 -10.67
C PHE A 369 13.86 13.44 -10.15
N GLY A 370 13.64 12.43 -10.99
CA GLY A 370 12.99 11.18 -10.60
C GLY A 370 11.49 11.31 -10.35
N LEU A 371 10.81 12.17 -11.12
CA LEU A 371 9.40 12.47 -10.96
C LEU A 371 8.49 11.22 -11.02
N PRO A 372 7.36 11.21 -10.29
CA PRO A 372 6.36 10.16 -10.41
C PRO A 372 5.82 10.08 -11.85
N PRO A 373 5.62 8.88 -12.43
CA PRO A 373 4.92 8.74 -13.69
C PRO A 373 3.48 9.25 -13.58
N TYR A 374 2.90 9.67 -14.70
CA TYR A 374 1.45 9.94 -14.85
C TYR A 374 0.82 11.00 -13.93
N MET A 375 1.58 11.81 -13.19
CA MET A 375 1.00 12.77 -12.23
C MET A 375 0.51 14.10 -12.83
N ALA A 376 1.14 14.57 -13.92
CA ALA A 376 1.06 15.96 -14.34
C ALA A 376 -0.05 16.18 -15.37
N SER A 377 -1.08 16.94 -14.99
CA SER A 377 -2.14 17.37 -15.92
C SER A 377 -1.64 18.47 -16.87
N LEU A 378 -0.65 19.25 -16.43
CA LEU A 378 0.08 20.22 -17.24
C LEU A 378 1.60 20.11 -16.98
N ILE A 379 2.41 20.26 -18.02
CA ILE A 379 3.86 20.47 -17.94
C ILE A 379 4.20 21.69 -18.81
N VAL A 380 4.78 22.73 -18.21
CA VAL A 380 5.20 23.96 -18.89
C VAL A 380 6.63 24.34 -18.51
N SER A 381 7.23 25.28 -19.24
CA SER A 381 8.57 25.80 -18.93
C SER A 381 8.69 27.30 -19.16
N GLU A 382 9.44 27.99 -18.31
CA GLU A 382 9.85 29.39 -18.55
C GLU A 382 11.14 29.47 -19.40
N THR A 383 11.77 28.33 -19.71
CA THR A 383 12.86 28.16 -20.69
C THR A 383 12.37 27.42 -21.94
N ASP A 384 13.20 27.35 -22.99
CA ASP A 384 12.87 26.65 -24.23
C ASP A 384 13.16 25.14 -24.13
N LEU A 385 12.51 24.48 -23.17
CA LEU A 385 12.75 23.08 -22.84
C LEU A 385 12.11 22.12 -23.87
N ALA A 386 12.87 21.16 -24.38
CA ALA A 386 12.36 20.12 -25.27
C ALA A 386 11.57 19.04 -24.52
N PRO A 387 10.56 18.40 -25.14
CA PRO A 387 9.96 17.20 -24.57
C PRO A 387 10.94 16.03 -24.64
N SER A 388 11.21 15.39 -23.50
CA SER A 388 12.00 14.15 -23.38
C SER A 388 11.13 12.99 -22.89
N GLU A 389 11.61 11.76 -22.99
CA GLU A 389 10.92 10.60 -22.41
C GLU A 389 10.79 10.71 -20.88
N ALA A 390 11.83 11.20 -20.19
CA ALA A 390 11.81 11.38 -18.74
C ALA A 390 10.74 12.38 -18.29
N ILE A 391 10.60 13.50 -19.00
CA ILE A 391 9.56 14.51 -18.73
C ILE A 391 8.17 13.98 -19.12
N LEU A 392 8.03 13.39 -20.31
CA LEU A 392 6.74 12.89 -20.81
C LEU A 392 6.25 11.65 -20.06
N ARG A 393 7.10 10.93 -19.32
CA ARG A 393 6.68 9.85 -18.41
C ARG A 393 5.77 10.36 -17.30
N SER A 394 5.99 11.58 -16.80
CA SER A 394 5.14 12.20 -15.78
C SER A 394 3.82 12.77 -16.31
N LEU A 395 3.63 12.85 -17.63
CA LEU A 395 2.40 13.38 -18.22
C LEU A 395 1.19 12.48 -17.93
N ARG A 396 0.12 13.03 -17.36
CA ARG A 396 -1.07 12.28 -16.95
C ARG A 396 -1.84 11.73 -18.17
N PRO A 397 -2.30 10.46 -18.15
CA PRO A 397 -3.31 9.96 -19.08
C PRO A 397 -4.63 10.77 -19.02
N TYR A 398 -5.52 10.55 -19.97
CA TYR A 398 -6.82 11.22 -20.06
C TYR A 398 -6.72 12.76 -20.10
N GLY A 399 -5.84 13.29 -20.97
CA GLY A 399 -5.81 14.70 -21.36
C GLY A 399 -4.63 15.53 -20.83
N GLY A 400 -3.58 14.92 -20.28
CA GLY A 400 -2.39 15.65 -19.83
C GLY A 400 -1.70 16.37 -20.99
N LEU A 401 -1.31 17.64 -20.77
CA LEU A 401 -0.68 18.51 -21.77
C LEU A 401 0.76 18.91 -21.37
N PHE A 402 1.72 18.73 -22.27
CA PHE A 402 3.02 19.39 -22.26
C PHE A 402 2.98 20.58 -23.22
N ALA A 403 3.50 21.74 -22.81
CA ALA A 403 3.62 22.94 -23.65
C ALA A 403 4.88 23.76 -23.31
N SER A 404 5.83 23.84 -24.25
CA SER A 404 7.11 24.54 -24.06
C SER A 404 7.69 25.01 -25.39
N GLY A 405 8.10 26.28 -25.50
CA GLY A 405 8.74 26.79 -26.73
C GLY A 405 7.89 26.67 -27.99
N GLY A 406 6.57 26.82 -27.88
CA GLY A 406 5.61 26.59 -28.98
C GLY A 406 5.38 25.11 -29.34
N ARG A 407 6.07 24.17 -28.69
CA ARG A 407 5.90 22.71 -28.87
C ARG A 407 4.85 22.20 -27.89
N THR A 408 3.93 21.35 -28.36
CA THR A 408 2.89 20.73 -27.53
C THR A 408 2.84 19.22 -27.71
N VAL A 409 2.70 18.47 -26.61
CA VAL A 409 2.45 17.02 -26.63
C VAL A 409 1.28 16.73 -25.69
N ARG A 410 0.32 15.91 -26.12
CA ARG A 410 -0.89 15.60 -25.35
C ARG A 410 -1.08 14.09 -25.23
N ARG A 411 -1.48 13.60 -24.05
CA ARG A 411 -1.78 12.19 -23.79
C ARG A 411 -3.27 12.00 -23.56
N ASP A 412 -4.01 11.84 -24.66
CA ASP A 412 -5.44 11.53 -24.62
C ASP A 412 -5.70 10.04 -24.37
N GLY A 413 -6.79 9.73 -23.66
CA GLY A 413 -7.21 8.36 -23.39
C GLY A 413 -6.39 7.61 -22.32
N PRO A 414 -6.62 6.28 -22.21
CA PRO A 414 -5.94 5.41 -21.24
C PRO A 414 -4.46 5.18 -21.59
N LEU A 415 -3.73 4.54 -20.67
CA LEU A 415 -2.45 3.93 -21.02
C LEU A 415 -2.67 2.74 -21.97
N PRO A 416 -1.74 2.45 -22.90
CA PRO A 416 -1.74 1.20 -23.67
C PRO A 416 -1.83 -0.01 -22.73
N ASP A 417 -2.62 -1.01 -23.13
CA ASP A 417 -2.85 -2.28 -22.41
C ASP A 417 -3.37 -2.15 -20.96
N ALA A 418 -3.88 -0.99 -20.55
CA ALA A 418 -4.52 -0.82 -19.25
C ALA A 418 -6.02 -1.18 -19.29
N ALA A 419 -6.56 -1.68 -18.17
CA ALA A 419 -7.96 -2.10 -18.07
C ALA A 419 -8.74 -1.36 -16.96
N GLU A 420 -10.06 -1.42 -17.05
CA GLU A 420 -11.00 -0.78 -16.12
C GLU A 420 -11.66 -1.81 -15.17
N TRP A 421 -12.16 -1.33 -14.03
CA TRP A 421 -12.90 -2.12 -13.05
C TRP A 421 -14.27 -1.46 -12.85
N THR A 422 -15.18 -1.72 -13.78
CA THR A 422 -16.47 -1.03 -13.93
C THR A 422 -17.56 -1.51 -12.96
N HIS A 423 -17.46 -2.74 -12.45
CA HIS A 423 -18.46 -3.38 -11.58
C HIS A 423 -17.84 -4.01 -10.33
N GLU A 424 -18.67 -4.42 -9.36
CA GLU A 424 -18.26 -5.12 -8.12
C GLU A 424 -17.24 -6.26 -8.34
N PHE A 425 -17.42 -7.03 -9.43
CA PHE A 425 -16.59 -8.20 -9.78
C PHE A 425 -15.81 -8.00 -11.09
N ALA A 426 -15.11 -6.86 -11.18
CA ALA A 426 -14.38 -6.34 -12.34
C ALA A 426 -15.28 -5.82 -13.47
N ASN A 427 -16.11 -6.70 -14.04
CA ASN A 427 -16.87 -6.44 -15.26
C ASN A 427 -18.28 -7.05 -15.20
N GLU A 428 -19.03 -6.92 -16.29
CA GLU A 428 -20.40 -7.42 -16.41
C GLU A 428 -20.49 -8.96 -16.38
N GLY A 429 -19.38 -9.65 -16.64
CA GLY A 429 -19.27 -11.11 -16.66
C GLY A 429 -18.97 -11.77 -15.31
N ASN A 430 -18.78 -11.01 -14.21
CA ASN A 430 -18.37 -11.53 -12.89
C ASN A 430 -17.03 -12.31 -12.90
N THR A 431 -16.07 -11.93 -13.74
CA THR A 431 -14.83 -12.72 -13.84
C THR A 431 -13.86 -12.51 -12.68
N LEU A 432 -14.03 -11.46 -11.84
CA LEU A 432 -13.09 -11.07 -10.78
C LEU A 432 -11.64 -10.85 -11.28
N SER A 433 -11.51 -10.57 -12.58
CA SER A 433 -10.26 -10.43 -13.31
C SER A 433 -10.33 -9.27 -14.29
N VAL A 434 -9.18 -8.65 -14.55
CA VAL A 434 -9.00 -7.62 -15.58
C VAL A 434 -7.76 -7.91 -16.41
N TYR A 435 -7.83 -7.70 -17.73
CA TYR A 435 -6.71 -7.94 -18.64
C TYR A 435 -5.79 -6.71 -18.76
N ASP A 436 -5.34 -6.19 -17.61
CA ASP A 436 -4.37 -5.07 -17.54
C ASP A 436 -2.95 -5.61 -17.64
N ARG A 437 -2.27 -5.32 -18.76
CA ARG A 437 -0.84 -5.68 -19.00
C ARG A 437 0.11 -4.53 -18.68
N ALA A 438 -0.41 -3.31 -18.52
CA ALA A 438 0.37 -2.13 -18.16
C ALA A 438 0.95 -2.26 -16.74
N LEU A 439 0.20 -2.89 -15.82
CA LEU A 439 0.72 -3.29 -14.51
C LEU A 439 1.44 -4.64 -14.57
N LYS A 440 2.71 -4.64 -14.17
CA LYS A 440 3.49 -5.86 -13.90
C LYS A 440 4.50 -5.64 -12.77
N PRO A 441 4.89 -6.68 -12.02
CA PRO A 441 5.99 -6.58 -11.05
C PRO A 441 7.37 -6.37 -11.74
N PRO A 442 8.41 -5.93 -11.00
CA PRO A 442 8.38 -5.43 -9.64
C PRO A 442 7.53 -4.17 -9.48
N LEU A 443 6.99 -3.95 -8.28
CA LEU A 443 6.12 -2.82 -7.96
C LEU A 443 6.81 -1.86 -6.98
N GLY A 444 6.54 -0.56 -7.13
CA GLY A 444 6.95 0.48 -6.18
C GLY A 444 5.81 1.46 -5.89
N ILE A 445 5.89 2.17 -4.76
CA ILE A 445 4.85 3.13 -4.34
C ILE A 445 4.78 4.29 -5.34
N GLN A 446 3.57 4.64 -5.78
CA GLN A 446 3.30 5.83 -6.61
C GLN A 446 2.88 7.02 -5.75
N TRP A 447 1.85 6.79 -4.93
CA TRP A 447 1.31 7.79 -4.01
C TRP A 447 0.73 7.11 -2.77
N TYR A 448 0.66 7.85 -1.66
CA TYR A 448 0.07 7.35 -0.40
C TYR A 448 -0.59 8.43 0.45
N GLU A 449 -1.63 8.02 1.18
CA GLU A 449 -2.48 8.83 2.06
C GLU A 449 -3.19 9.97 1.28
N GLY A 450 -3.31 11.17 1.86
CA GLY A 450 -3.96 12.31 1.19
C GLY A 450 -5.50 12.26 1.23
N PRO A 451 -6.20 12.90 0.27
CA PRO A 451 -7.66 13.05 0.31
C PRO A 451 -8.42 11.73 0.30
N ALA A 452 -7.94 10.73 -0.46
CA ALA A 452 -8.52 9.40 -0.51
C ALA A 452 -8.41 8.59 0.81
N ALA A 453 -7.63 9.08 1.79
CA ALA A 453 -7.51 8.50 3.14
C ALA A 453 -8.45 9.13 4.18
N ASP A 454 -9.48 9.85 3.75
CA ASP A 454 -10.46 10.49 4.63
C ASP A 454 -11.32 9.47 5.39
N MET A 455 -11.29 9.50 6.73
CA MET A 455 -12.20 8.70 7.58
C MET A 455 -13.65 8.82 7.11
N ALA A 456 -14.11 10.00 6.68
CA ALA A 456 -15.50 10.24 6.30
C ALA A 456 -15.97 9.43 5.06
N LEU A 457 -15.04 8.86 4.28
CA LEU A 457 -15.36 7.96 3.15
C LEU A 457 -15.59 6.51 3.61
N TYR A 458 -15.12 6.16 4.81
CA TYR A 458 -15.08 4.78 5.32
C TYR A 458 -15.86 4.60 6.63
N TYR A 459 -16.20 5.70 7.32
CA TYR A 459 -16.80 5.74 8.66
C TYR A 459 -17.79 6.93 8.75
N ASP A 460 -18.91 6.74 9.46
CA ASP A 460 -19.91 7.78 9.76
C ASP A 460 -19.61 8.58 11.03
N GLY A 461 -18.88 8.00 11.99
CA GLY A 461 -18.38 8.68 13.20
C GLY A 461 -19.26 8.51 14.45
N ASP A 462 -20.49 8.02 14.32
CA ASP A 462 -21.48 7.96 15.41
C ASP A 462 -21.36 6.73 16.33
N THR A 463 -20.49 5.75 16.03
CA THR A 463 -20.26 4.61 16.94
C THR A 463 -19.20 4.91 18.01
N ALA A 464 -19.61 4.80 19.28
CA ALA A 464 -18.71 4.72 20.43
C ALA A 464 -17.88 3.41 20.40
N HIS A 465 -16.80 3.44 19.61
CA HIS A 465 -15.97 2.28 19.30
C HIS A 465 -15.33 1.62 20.55
N ASP A 466 -15.18 2.35 21.65
CA ASP A 466 -14.52 1.87 22.88
C ASP A 466 -15.30 0.77 23.62
N ALA A 467 -16.61 0.62 23.37
CA ALA A 467 -17.46 -0.41 23.99
C ALA A 467 -17.21 -1.84 23.46
N GLY A 468 -16.49 -1.99 22.34
CA GLY A 468 -16.30 -3.30 21.68
C GLY A 468 -17.49 -3.78 20.84
N ASP A 469 -18.64 -3.10 20.93
CA ASP A 469 -19.85 -3.35 20.12
C ASP A 469 -19.75 -2.83 18.68
N ALA A 470 -18.74 -2.02 18.36
CA ALA A 470 -18.57 -1.43 17.05
C ALA A 470 -17.82 -2.36 16.09
N LEU A 471 -18.38 -2.51 14.89
CA LEU A 471 -18.08 -3.66 14.06
C LEU A 471 -17.07 -3.37 12.95
N SER A 472 -16.73 -4.42 12.20
CA SER A 472 -15.75 -4.35 11.12
C SER A 472 -16.33 -3.62 9.92
N PRO A 473 -15.93 -2.37 9.62
CA PRO A 473 -16.21 -1.80 8.30
C PRO A 473 -15.53 -2.70 7.28
N LEU A 474 -16.28 -3.22 6.31
CA LEU A 474 -15.62 -3.71 5.11
C LEU A 474 -15.45 -2.50 4.17
N PRO A 475 -14.53 -2.56 3.20
CA PRO A 475 -14.52 -1.72 2.01
C PRO A 475 -15.85 -1.04 1.62
N PRO A 476 -15.88 0.29 1.42
CA PRO A 476 -16.77 0.84 0.40
C PRO A 476 -16.46 0.19 -0.96
N GLY A 477 -17.49 0.01 -1.78
CA GLY A 477 -17.30 -0.43 -3.16
C GLY A 477 -16.50 0.62 -3.93
N ALA A 478 -15.45 0.17 -4.63
CA ALA A 478 -14.61 1.00 -5.47
C ALA A 478 -14.71 0.52 -6.92
N VAL A 479 -15.06 1.43 -7.84
CA VAL A 479 -15.04 1.19 -9.29
C VAL A 479 -14.12 2.19 -9.96
N PHE A 480 -13.44 1.76 -11.04
CA PHE A 480 -12.30 2.44 -11.63
C PHE A 480 -12.50 2.61 -13.13
N VAL A 481 -12.72 3.86 -13.57
CA VAL A 481 -13.03 4.22 -14.97
C VAL A 481 -12.41 5.58 -15.31
N ASN A 482 -11.89 5.76 -16.53
CA ASN A 482 -11.29 7.00 -17.04
C ASN A 482 -10.23 7.61 -16.10
N GLY A 483 -9.39 6.75 -15.51
CA GLY A 483 -8.35 7.15 -14.56
C GLY A 483 -8.88 7.71 -13.24
N ARG A 484 -10.14 7.40 -12.90
CA ARG A 484 -10.80 7.81 -11.65
C ARG A 484 -11.19 6.59 -10.83
N MET A 485 -10.97 6.66 -9.53
CA MET A 485 -11.49 5.76 -8.51
C MET A 485 -12.73 6.41 -7.90
N PHE A 486 -13.90 5.78 -8.07
CA PHE A 486 -15.14 6.22 -7.45
C PHE A 486 -15.39 5.42 -6.17
N LEU A 487 -15.50 6.11 -5.04
CA LEU A 487 -15.74 5.52 -3.73
C LEU A 487 -17.14 5.91 -3.24
N GLN A 488 -17.97 4.89 -3.00
CA GLN A 488 -19.27 5.06 -2.34
C GLN A 488 -19.13 4.78 -0.83
N GLY A 489 -19.01 5.84 -0.05
CA GLY A 489 -18.98 5.80 1.41
C GLY A 489 -20.36 6.00 2.06
N PRO A 490 -20.45 6.02 3.40
CA PRO A 490 -21.71 6.26 4.12
C PRO A 490 -22.31 7.63 3.80
N GLY A 491 -23.34 7.67 2.95
CA GLY A 491 -24.01 8.91 2.53
C GLY A 491 -23.17 9.82 1.59
N VAL A 492 -22.05 9.32 1.06
CA VAL A 492 -21.14 10.08 0.19
C VAL A 492 -20.74 9.28 -1.05
N LEU A 493 -20.65 9.94 -2.20
CA LEU A 493 -19.97 9.43 -3.40
C LEU A 493 -18.84 10.42 -3.73
N ALA A 494 -17.63 9.93 -3.95
CA ALA A 494 -16.48 10.76 -4.26
C ALA A 494 -15.59 10.16 -5.34
N ALA A 495 -14.92 11.01 -6.10
CA ALA A 495 -14.02 10.64 -7.19
C ALA A 495 -12.59 11.08 -6.92
N PHE A 496 -11.63 10.17 -7.13
CA PHE A 496 -10.21 10.40 -6.90
C PHE A 496 -9.39 10.01 -8.13
N ASP A 497 -8.28 10.70 -8.35
CA ASP A 497 -7.32 10.37 -9.41
C ASP A 497 -6.47 9.15 -9.04
N ILE A 498 -6.51 8.09 -9.86
CA ILE A 498 -5.75 6.85 -9.57
C ILE A 498 -4.23 7.06 -9.63
N TYR A 499 -3.76 8.11 -10.30
CA TYR A 499 -2.33 8.40 -10.46
C TYR A 499 -1.74 9.29 -9.37
N THR A 500 -2.59 9.96 -8.57
CA THR A 500 -2.14 10.97 -7.58
C THR A 500 -2.87 10.95 -6.23
N GLY A 501 -3.97 10.21 -6.09
CA GLY A 501 -4.79 10.18 -4.86
C GLY A 501 -5.60 11.45 -4.59
N ARG A 502 -5.53 12.43 -5.50
CA ARG A 502 -6.22 13.73 -5.39
C ARG A 502 -7.72 13.56 -5.61
N GLU A 503 -8.52 14.21 -4.77
CA GLU A 503 -9.97 14.30 -4.94
C GLU A 503 -10.34 15.24 -6.09
N PHE A 504 -11.22 14.80 -7.00
CA PHE A 504 -11.85 15.66 -8.01
C PHE A 504 -13.11 16.33 -7.44
N TRP A 505 -13.96 15.53 -6.82
CA TRP A 505 -15.22 15.97 -6.23
C TRP A 505 -15.71 14.96 -5.18
N ARG A 506 -16.59 15.43 -4.29
CA ARG A 506 -17.46 14.61 -3.44
C ARG A 506 -18.87 15.19 -3.48
N THR A 507 -19.88 14.32 -3.55
CA THR A 507 -21.30 14.69 -3.41
C THR A 507 -21.92 13.89 -2.28
N ALA A 508 -22.88 14.50 -1.58
CA ALA A 508 -23.81 13.75 -0.78
C ALA A 508 -24.65 12.85 -1.69
N ILE A 509 -24.88 11.63 -1.26
CA ILE A 509 -25.92 10.75 -1.82
C ILE A 509 -26.98 10.54 -0.72
N PRO A 510 -28.22 10.15 -1.04
CA PRO A 510 -29.17 9.75 -0.02
C PRO A 510 -28.52 8.73 0.92
N LYS A 511 -28.75 8.82 2.23
CA LYS A 511 -28.34 7.77 3.19
C LYS A 511 -29.14 6.52 2.87
N THR A 512 -28.63 5.74 1.92
CA THR A 512 -29.20 4.47 1.48
C THR A 512 -28.86 3.45 2.55
N TYR A 513 -29.76 3.28 3.51
CA TYR A 513 -29.64 2.22 4.49
C TYR A 513 -29.50 0.89 3.76
N VAL A 514 -28.34 0.27 3.96
CA VAL A 514 -28.21 -1.17 3.82
C VAL A 514 -29.19 -1.77 4.82
N PHE A 515 -29.98 -2.76 4.41
CA PHE A 515 -30.78 -3.54 5.37
C PHE A 515 -29.81 -4.06 6.46
N HIS A 516 -30.14 -3.90 7.77
CA HIS A 516 -29.13 -3.96 8.83
C HIS A 516 -29.51 -4.75 10.11
N GLY A 517 -28.71 -5.78 10.45
CA GLY A 517 -28.65 -6.38 11.79
C GLY A 517 -28.01 -7.79 11.87
N VAL A 518 -27.07 -7.97 12.82
CA VAL A 518 -26.51 -9.25 13.31
C VAL A 518 -25.63 -10.06 12.34
N GLY A 519 -24.31 -9.97 12.53
CA GLY A 519 -23.32 -10.77 11.81
C GLY A 519 -22.40 -11.57 12.74
N ILE A 520 -22.52 -12.90 12.72
CA ILE A 520 -21.56 -13.97 13.11
C ILE A 520 -20.98 -13.97 14.55
N HIS A 521 -20.96 -12.85 15.28
CA HIS A 521 -20.43 -12.75 16.65
C HIS A 521 -21.35 -12.03 17.66
N SER A 522 -22.51 -11.53 17.23
CA SER A 522 -23.52 -10.98 18.14
C SER A 522 -24.36 -12.11 18.76
N GLN A 523 -24.38 -12.19 20.09
CA GLN A 523 -25.21 -13.13 20.85
C GLN A 523 -26.62 -12.62 21.15
N ARG A 524 -26.98 -11.38 20.78
CA ARG A 524 -28.30 -10.80 21.10
C ARG A 524 -29.37 -11.31 20.13
N ARG A 525 -30.34 -12.06 20.66
CA ARG A 525 -31.52 -12.59 19.95
C ARG A 525 -32.76 -11.68 19.99
N GLU A 526 -32.67 -10.52 20.64
CA GLU A 526 -33.84 -9.73 21.09
C GLU A 526 -33.91 -8.33 20.43
N ALA A 527 -33.61 -8.23 19.13
CA ALA A 527 -33.87 -7.01 18.36
C ALA A 527 -35.30 -7.06 17.78
N PRO A 528 -36.11 -5.99 17.90
CA PRO A 528 -37.48 -5.97 17.38
C PRO A 528 -37.51 -5.96 15.85
N GLU A 529 -38.63 -6.42 15.28
CA GLU A 529 -38.76 -6.64 13.84
C GLU A 529 -38.61 -5.35 13.00
N PRO A 530 -37.77 -5.34 11.94
CA PRO A 530 -37.37 -4.11 11.22
C PRO A 530 -38.51 -3.31 10.59
N TRP A 531 -39.59 -3.98 10.23
CA TRP A 531 -40.78 -3.40 9.58
C TRP A 531 -41.76 -2.74 10.57
N ASN A 532 -41.71 -3.08 11.86
CA ASN A 532 -42.60 -2.52 12.87
C ASN A 532 -42.15 -1.15 13.41
N TYR A 533 -41.10 -0.55 12.83
CA TYR A 533 -40.62 0.78 13.20
C TYR A 533 -40.91 1.80 12.09
N ALA A 534 -42.11 2.41 12.13
CA ALA A 534 -42.42 3.61 11.33
C ALA A 534 -41.37 4.74 11.44
N PRO A 535 -40.63 4.91 12.57
CA PRO A 535 -39.49 5.83 12.65
C PRO A 535 -38.21 5.38 11.92
N ALA A 536 -38.02 4.11 11.54
CA ALA A 536 -36.83 3.67 10.79
C ALA A 536 -36.78 4.22 9.35
N LEU A 537 -37.91 4.73 8.83
CA LEU A 537 -37.94 5.56 7.63
C LEU A 537 -37.39 6.99 7.85
N ARG A 538 -36.98 7.34 9.09
CA ARG A 538 -36.58 8.69 9.52
C ARG A 538 -35.40 8.73 10.52
N ALA A 539 -34.78 7.61 10.88
CA ALA A 539 -33.76 7.55 11.95
C ALA A 539 -32.48 6.87 11.49
N GLU A 540 -31.34 7.48 11.82
CA GLU A 540 -29.98 7.05 11.48
C GLU A 540 -29.40 6.13 12.58
N VAL A 541 -28.75 5.03 12.18
CA VAL A 541 -28.04 4.06 13.05
C VAL A 541 -26.97 3.31 12.21
N PRO A 542 -25.90 2.74 12.83
CA PRO A 542 -24.55 3.07 12.36
C PRO A 542 -23.88 2.04 11.42
N SER A 543 -22.85 2.53 10.72
CA SER A 543 -22.10 1.98 9.56
C SER A 543 -21.54 0.55 9.59
N THR A 544 -21.80 -0.26 10.60
CA THR A 544 -20.74 -1.15 11.09
C THR A 544 -20.82 -2.65 10.69
N HIS A 545 -21.97 -3.33 10.55
CA HIS A 545 -21.94 -4.78 10.16
C HIS A 545 -21.87 -5.02 8.62
N ARG A 546 -20.73 -5.58 8.15
CA ARG A 546 -20.47 -6.34 6.90
C ARG A 546 -21.38 -6.17 5.63
N PRO A 547 -20.89 -5.44 4.61
CA PRO A 547 -21.37 -5.55 3.22
C PRO A 547 -20.69 -6.67 2.39
N ARG A 548 -21.21 -7.90 2.43
CA ARG A 548 -21.06 -8.90 1.33
C ARG A 548 -22.36 -9.59 0.92
N ALA A 549 -23.44 -9.20 1.56
CA ALA A 549 -24.77 -9.74 1.38
C ALA A 549 -25.68 -8.73 0.66
N THR A 550 -25.54 -7.43 0.98
CA THR A 550 -26.32 -6.31 0.39
C THR A 550 -25.45 -5.18 -0.16
N GLY A 551 -24.13 -5.37 -0.27
CA GLY A 551 -23.17 -4.29 -0.55
C GLY A 551 -23.45 -3.55 -1.86
N PHE A 552 -23.96 -2.33 -1.74
CA PHE A 552 -23.81 -1.19 -2.66
C PHE A 552 -23.57 -1.55 -4.13
N ASN A 553 -24.65 -1.73 -4.91
CA ASN A 553 -24.45 -1.80 -6.36
C ASN A 553 -24.22 -0.40 -6.94
N CYS A 554 -22.94 -0.09 -7.07
CA CYS A 554 -22.41 0.96 -7.92
C CYS A 554 -21.80 0.31 -9.18
N VAL A 555 -22.14 0.84 -10.35
CA VAL A 555 -21.47 0.53 -11.62
C VAL A 555 -21.09 1.84 -12.28
N ALA A 556 -19.85 1.92 -12.79
CA ALA A 556 -19.37 3.07 -13.53
C ALA A 556 -19.18 2.74 -15.02
N ALA A 557 -19.48 3.73 -15.85
CA ALA A 557 -19.14 3.80 -17.27
C ALA A 557 -18.58 5.20 -17.56
N ALA A 558 -17.97 5.38 -18.73
CA ALA A 558 -17.30 6.63 -19.11
C ALA A 558 -18.19 7.90 -19.01
N ASP A 559 -19.51 7.74 -19.15
CA ASP A 559 -20.52 8.80 -19.13
C ASP A 559 -21.53 8.68 -17.97
N GLY A 560 -21.30 7.82 -16.97
CA GLY A 560 -22.22 7.73 -15.84
C GLY A 560 -21.78 6.80 -14.72
N ILE A 561 -21.99 7.23 -13.47
CA ILE A 561 -21.94 6.39 -12.28
C ILE A 561 -23.38 6.08 -11.88
N TYR A 562 -23.74 4.81 -11.74
CA TYR A 562 -25.10 4.36 -11.48
C TYR A 562 -25.16 3.65 -10.13
N VAL A 563 -26.01 4.13 -9.24
CA VAL A 563 -26.08 3.67 -7.84
C VAL A 563 -27.49 3.15 -7.51
N ALA A 564 -27.62 1.89 -7.12
CA ALA A 564 -28.87 1.35 -6.60
C ALA A 564 -29.15 1.92 -5.20
N ALA A 565 -30.17 2.78 -5.09
CA ALA A 565 -30.51 3.54 -3.90
C ALA A 565 -31.90 3.17 -3.36
N GLY A 566 -32.13 1.87 -3.14
CA GLY A 566 -33.43 1.33 -2.73
C GLY A 566 -34.49 1.56 -3.81
N ARG A 567 -35.49 2.40 -3.55
CA ARG A 567 -36.56 2.73 -4.53
C ARG A 567 -36.10 3.58 -5.73
N ARG A 568 -34.83 4.02 -5.78
CA ARG A 568 -34.27 4.98 -6.76
C ARG A 568 -32.99 4.46 -7.41
N CYS A 569 -32.73 4.80 -8.67
CA CYS A 569 -31.47 4.49 -9.37
C CYS A 569 -30.73 5.79 -9.68
N LEU A 570 -29.69 6.02 -8.88
CA LEU A 570 -28.84 7.21 -8.85
C LEU A 570 -27.90 7.36 -10.06
N ARG A 571 -28.17 8.14 -11.11
CA ARG A 571 -27.15 8.42 -12.15
C ARG A 571 -26.42 9.73 -11.90
N TYR A 572 -25.10 9.67 -11.73
CA TYR A 572 -24.21 10.83 -11.54
C TYR A 572 -23.21 10.99 -12.70
N ASP A 573 -22.78 12.22 -12.92
CA ASP A 573 -21.72 12.57 -13.87
C ASP A 573 -20.34 12.17 -13.33
N PRO A 574 -19.52 11.38 -14.05
CA PRO A 574 -18.18 11.00 -13.61
C PRO A 574 -17.20 12.17 -13.47
N ALA A 575 -17.43 13.29 -14.18
CA ALA A 575 -16.51 14.41 -14.25
C ALA A 575 -16.66 15.39 -13.07
N ASP A 576 -17.88 15.70 -12.65
CA ASP A 576 -18.18 16.71 -11.61
C ASP A 576 -19.04 16.21 -10.42
N GLY A 577 -19.58 14.98 -10.48
CA GLY A 577 -20.39 14.40 -9.41
C GLY A 577 -21.84 14.90 -9.38
N ARG A 578 -22.28 15.66 -10.37
CA ARG A 578 -23.66 16.16 -10.47
C ARG A 578 -24.64 15.01 -10.72
N LEU A 579 -25.78 15.03 -10.04
CA LEU A 579 -26.90 14.12 -10.32
C LEU A 579 -27.48 14.42 -11.72
N ILE A 580 -27.50 13.43 -12.59
CA ILE A 580 -28.06 13.47 -13.95
C ILE A 580 -29.50 12.92 -13.95
N SER A 581 -29.75 11.75 -13.35
CA SER A 581 -31.05 11.04 -13.48
C SER A 581 -31.49 10.22 -12.26
N ASP A 582 -32.82 10.02 -12.17
CA ASP A 582 -33.58 9.08 -11.33
C ASP A 582 -35.05 9.00 -11.84
N TRP A 583 -35.72 7.88 -12.16
CA TRP A 583 -35.41 6.44 -12.14
C TRP A 583 -35.78 5.60 -10.90
N LYS A 584 -37.07 5.68 -10.51
CA LYS A 584 -37.78 4.56 -9.87
C LYS A 584 -37.79 3.31 -10.76
N VAL A 585 -38.08 2.14 -10.19
CA VAL A 585 -38.35 0.91 -10.96
C VAL A 585 -39.54 1.17 -11.91
N PRO A 586 -39.42 0.97 -13.24
CA PRO A 586 -40.46 1.29 -14.21
C PRO A 586 -41.53 0.18 -14.33
N LEU A 587 -42.04 -0.28 -13.18
CA LEU A 587 -43.06 -1.32 -13.05
C LEU A 587 -44.09 -0.91 -11.99
N ALA A 588 -45.26 -1.53 -12.04
CA ALA A 588 -46.31 -1.27 -11.05
C ALA A 588 -45.96 -1.84 -9.67
N GLY A 589 -46.34 -1.11 -8.60
CA GLY A 589 -46.13 -1.49 -7.21
C GLY A 589 -44.93 -0.81 -6.55
N GLU A 590 -44.75 -1.04 -5.24
CA GLU A 590 -43.60 -0.52 -4.51
C GLU A 590 -42.41 -1.48 -4.62
N LEU A 591 -41.47 -1.16 -5.51
CA LEU A 591 -40.29 -1.97 -5.77
C LEU A 591 -39.00 -1.22 -5.44
N CYS A 592 -37.97 -1.99 -5.08
CA CYS A 592 -36.61 -1.53 -4.86
C CYS A 592 -35.67 -2.17 -5.88
N TRP A 593 -34.64 -1.43 -6.28
CA TRP A 593 -33.53 -1.90 -7.10
C TRP A 593 -32.57 -2.79 -6.30
N GLY A 594 -32.03 -3.81 -6.96
CA GLY A 594 -30.99 -4.70 -6.45
C GLY A 594 -29.65 -4.50 -7.17
N ASN A 595 -29.09 -5.58 -7.73
CA ASN A 595 -27.82 -5.59 -8.45
C ASN A 595 -28.00 -5.03 -9.87
N LEU A 596 -27.30 -3.95 -10.21
CA LEU A 596 -27.19 -3.38 -11.56
C LEU A 596 -25.98 -3.98 -12.31
N ARG A 597 -26.07 -3.99 -13.63
CA ARG A 597 -25.04 -4.30 -14.62
C ARG A 597 -25.19 -3.36 -15.80
N ILE A 598 -24.09 -3.13 -16.51
CA ILE A 598 -24.07 -2.34 -17.75
C ILE A 598 -23.29 -3.14 -18.78
N CYS A 599 -23.87 -3.29 -19.97
CA CYS A 599 -23.20 -3.83 -21.14
C CYS A 599 -23.63 -2.97 -22.35
N GLY A 600 -22.68 -2.27 -22.97
CA GLY A 600 -22.97 -1.26 -24.00
C GLY A 600 -23.91 -0.15 -23.48
N ASN A 601 -25.07 0.02 -24.12
CA ASN A 601 -26.09 1.01 -23.75
C ASN A 601 -27.23 0.44 -22.88
N VAL A 602 -27.16 -0.83 -22.47
CA VAL A 602 -28.19 -1.46 -21.64
C VAL A 602 -27.74 -1.50 -20.19
N LEU A 603 -28.57 -0.98 -19.29
CA LEU A 603 -28.47 -1.22 -17.84
C LEU A 603 -29.45 -2.34 -17.49
N VAL A 604 -28.94 -3.45 -16.97
CA VAL A 604 -29.74 -4.58 -16.50
C VAL A 604 -29.72 -4.57 -14.97
N ALA A 605 -30.86 -4.68 -14.33
CA ALA A 605 -30.96 -4.67 -12.88
C ALA A 605 -31.96 -5.69 -12.36
N THR A 606 -31.65 -6.29 -11.21
CA THR A 606 -32.66 -6.99 -10.41
C THR A 606 -33.52 -6.00 -9.64
N ALA A 607 -34.75 -6.39 -9.30
CA ALA A 607 -35.64 -5.65 -8.41
C ALA A 607 -36.50 -6.58 -7.55
N PHE A 608 -36.94 -6.09 -6.39
CA PHE A 608 -37.68 -6.86 -5.39
C PHE A 608 -38.77 -6.02 -4.70
N ARG A 609 -39.75 -6.67 -4.08
CA ARG A 609 -40.76 -6.04 -3.22
C ARG A 609 -40.24 -6.05 -1.78
N PRO A 610 -40.43 -4.99 -0.97
CA PRO A 610 -40.06 -5.01 0.45
C PRO A 610 -40.63 -6.22 1.21
N GLN A 611 -41.85 -6.66 0.86
CA GLN A 611 -42.48 -7.85 1.45
C GLN A 611 -41.72 -9.17 1.13
N ASP A 612 -41.00 -9.26 0.01
CA ASP A 612 -40.19 -10.46 -0.30
C ASP A 612 -39.08 -10.68 0.74
N LEU A 613 -38.57 -9.61 1.37
CA LEU A 613 -37.58 -9.67 2.45
C LEU A 613 -38.20 -10.25 3.73
N VAL A 614 -39.40 -9.76 4.09
CA VAL A 614 -40.17 -10.16 5.27
C VAL A 614 -40.57 -11.63 5.18
N ASP A 615 -41.20 -12.02 4.06
CA ASP A 615 -41.67 -13.38 3.83
C ASP A 615 -40.52 -14.39 3.77
N ALA A 616 -39.36 -13.98 3.23
CA ALA A 616 -38.15 -14.80 3.19
C ALA A 616 -37.51 -14.99 4.57
N LYS A 617 -37.99 -14.27 5.60
CA LYS A 617 -37.27 -13.96 6.85
C LYS A 617 -35.79 -13.71 6.59
N ALA A 618 -35.51 -13.05 5.46
CA ALA A 618 -34.15 -12.90 4.99
C ALA A 618 -33.39 -12.16 6.07
N GLY A 619 -32.24 -12.72 6.46
CA GLY A 619 -31.37 -12.07 7.42
C GLY A 619 -31.17 -10.63 7.01
N LEU A 620 -31.10 -9.75 8.00
CA LEU A 620 -31.22 -8.32 7.80
C LEU A 620 -30.22 -7.76 6.78
N ASP A 621 -29.11 -8.44 6.50
CA ASP A 621 -28.18 -8.12 5.42
C ASP A 621 -28.69 -8.45 3.99
N GLY A 622 -29.99 -8.74 3.80
CA GLY A 622 -30.63 -9.04 2.52
C GLY A 622 -30.06 -10.26 1.78
N ASN A 623 -29.34 -11.14 2.48
CA ASN A 623 -28.79 -12.37 1.89
C ASN A 623 -28.55 -13.50 2.91
N GLY A 624 -28.88 -13.24 4.18
CA GLY A 624 -29.12 -14.25 5.19
C GLY A 624 -27.88 -14.73 5.95
N GLY A 625 -28.12 -15.16 7.18
CA GLY A 625 -27.09 -15.69 8.08
C GLY A 625 -26.38 -16.93 7.54
N GLU A 626 -25.20 -17.22 8.11
CA GLU A 626 -24.36 -18.39 7.80
C GLU A 626 -24.08 -18.68 6.30
N TRP A 627 -23.72 -17.63 5.56
CA TRP A 627 -22.86 -17.68 4.35
C TRP A 627 -23.36 -18.48 3.12
N ALA A 628 -24.46 -19.21 3.18
CA ALA A 628 -24.74 -20.23 2.16
C ALA A 628 -26.21 -20.63 1.94
N LYS A 629 -27.15 -20.32 2.83
CA LYS A 629 -28.48 -20.97 2.85
C LYS A 629 -29.70 -20.05 2.64
N ASP A 630 -29.56 -18.74 2.82
CA ASP A 630 -30.70 -17.83 3.09
C ASP A 630 -30.76 -16.61 2.14
N ARG A 631 -30.51 -16.80 0.84
CA ARG A 631 -30.39 -15.67 -0.10
C ARG A 631 -31.72 -15.04 -0.49
N MET A 632 -31.77 -13.70 -0.49
CA MET A 632 -32.98 -12.98 -0.87
C MET A 632 -33.31 -13.17 -2.36
N PRO A 633 -34.53 -13.61 -2.69
CA PRO A 633 -34.98 -13.76 -4.07
C PRO A 633 -35.38 -12.39 -4.65
N MET A 634 -34.85 -12.07 -5.82
CA MET A 634 -35.27 -10.86 -6.55
C MET A 634 -36.48 -11.19 -7.43
N ALA A 635 -37.60 -10.54 -7.20
CA ALA A 635 -38.86 -10.82 -7.91
C ALA A 635 -38.83 -10.47 -9.41
N TYR A 636 -37.94 -9.56 -9.84
CA TYR A 636 -37.87 -9.09 -11.21
C TYR A 636 -36.44 -8.92 -11.72
N LEU A 637 -36.28 -9.05 -13.04
CA LEU A 637 -35.21 -8.44 -13.84
C LEU A 637 -35.81 -7.34 -14.70
N VAL A 638 -35.08 -6.25 -14.87
CA VAL A 638 -35.46 -5.08 -15.68
C VAL A 638 -34.26 -4.64 -16.49
N ALA A 639 -34.44 -4.38 -17.79
CA ALA A 639 -33.43 -3.77 -18.63
C ALA A 639 -33.89 -2.39 -19.10
N LEU A 640 -33.00 -1.41 -18.98
CA LEU A 640 -33.21 -0.03 -19.36
C LEU A 640 -32.24 0.37 -20.47
N ASP A 641 -32.66 1.29 -21.32
CA ASP A 641 -31.72 2.19 -22.00
C ASP A 641 -31.04 3.03 -20.90
N ARG A 642 -29.73 2.86 -20.74
CA ARG A 642 -28.99 3.46 -19.62
C ARG A 642 -28.82 4.97 -19.72
N GLN A 643 -29.23 5.59 -20.83
CA GLN A 643 -29.10 7.04 -21.03
C GLN A 643 -30.39 7.76 -20.65
N SER A 644 -31.52 7.27 -21.15
CA SER A 644 -32.86 7.83 -20.93
C SER A 644 -33.62 7.20 -19.75
N GLY A 645 -33.24 5.99 -19.32
CA GLY A 645 -33.96 5.20 -18.31
C GLY A 645 -35.24 4.55 -18.85
N ARG A 646 -35.48 4.61 -20.16
CA ARG A 646 -36.60 3.92 -20.80
C ARG A 646 -36.47 2.41 -20.58
N CYS A 647 -37.49 1.79 -20.01
CA CYS A 647 -37.60 0.33 -19.93
C CYS A 647 -37.59 -0.27 -21.34
N LEU A 648 -36.66 -1.17 -21.61
CA LEU A 648 -36.59 -1.97 -22.84
C LEU A 648 -37.45 -3.23 -22.68
N TRP A 649 -37.27 -3.91 -21.55
CA TRP A 649 -38.03 -5.10 -21.16
C TRP A 649 -37.93 -5.33 -19.66
N SER A 650 -38.86 -6.14 -19.15
CA SER A 650 -38.85 -6.63 -17.77
C SER A 650 -39.35 -8.06 -17.71
N ARG A 651 -38.84 -8.83 -16.76
CA ARG A 651 -39.26 -10.21 -16.52
C ARG A 651 -39.50 -10.46 -15.04
N GLN A 652 -40.64 -11.04 -14.70
CA GLN A 652 -40.89 -11.59 -13.37
C GLN A 652 -40.20 -12.95 -13.23
N ALA A 653 -39.61 -13.21 -12.06
CA ALA A 653 -39.06 -14.51 -11.72
C ALA A 653 -40.17 -15.54 -11.49
N ALA A 654 -39.90 -16.81 -11.75
CA ALA A 654 -40.72 -17.90 -11.26
C ALA A 654 -40.49 -18.07 -9.75
N TRP A 655 -39.25 -18.29 -9.33
CA TRP A 655 -38.85 -18.46 -7.94
C TRP A 655 -38.23 -17.19 -7.34
N GLY A 656 -37.28 -16.61 -8.08
CA GLY A 656 -36.48 -15.46 -7.64
C GLY A 656 -35.13 -15.45 -8.33
N PHE A 657 -34.73 -14.30 -8.87
CA PHE A 657 -33.39 -14.15 -9.42
C PHE A 657 -32.34 -13.94 -8.32
N LEU A 658 -31.17 -14.57 -8.45
CA LEU A 658 -30.05 -14.35 -7.53
C LEU A 658 -29.17 -13.19 -8.00
N ASN A 659 -28.88 -12.22 -7.12
CA ASN A 659 -28.00 -11.07 -7.43
C ASN A 659 -26.60 -11.48 -7.93
N GLN A 660 -26.00 -12.52 -7.33
CA GLN A 660 -24.71 -13.09 -7.74
C GLN A 660 -24.86 -14.15 -8.85
N GLY A 661 -26.09 -14.58 -9.13
CA GLY A 661 -26.43 -15.50 -10.21
C GLY A 661 -26.80 -14.77 -11.50
N MET A 662 -26.37 -13.52 -11.69
CA MET A 662 -26.56 -12.74 -12.91
C MET A 662 -25.21 -12.32 -13.50
N ALA A 663 -24.97 -12.68 -14.76
CA ALA A 663 -23.83 -12.23 -15.57
C ALA A 663 -24.33 -11.76 -16.95
N VAL A 664 -23.63 -10.83 -17.60
CA VAL A 664 -24.01 -10.27 -18.91
C VAL A 664 -22.83 -10.39 -19.87
N GLY A 665 -23.11 -10.64 -21.14
CA GLY A 665 -22.10 -10.74 -22.20
C GLY A 665 -22.60 -11.54 -23.40
N GLY A 666 -21.87 -11.53 -24.52
CA GLY A 666 -22.27 -12.30 -25.72
C GLY A 666 -23.66 -11.93 -26.27
N GLY A 667 -24.09 -10.68 -26.06
CA GLY A 667 -25.43 -10.19 -26.38
C GLY A 667 -26.56 -10.69 -25.48
N LYS A 668 -26.26 -11.30 -24.32
CA LYS A 668 -27.25 -11.94 -23.45
C LYS A 668 -27.11 -11.56 -21.98
N VAL A 669 -28.21 -11.73 -21.24
CA VAL A 669 -28.26 -11.76 -19.78
C VAL A 669 -28.40 -13.22 -19.35
N TYR A 670 -27.42 -13.73 -18.62
CA TYR A 670 -27.47 -15.04 -17.99
C TYR A 670 -27.94 -14.88 -16.55
N CYS A 671 -29.05 -15.51 -16.17
CA CYS A 671 -29.60 -15.40 -14.83
C CYS A 671 -30.08 -16.75 -14.26
N VAL A 672 -29.80 -16.98 -12.98
CA VAL A 672 -30.34 -18.09 -12.19
C VAL A 672 -31.68 -17.69 -11.58
N ASP A 673 -32.73 -18.44 -11.88
CA ASP A 673 -34.06 -18.33 -11.25
C ASP A 673 -34.26 -19.52 -10.29
N LEU A 674 -33.97 -19.28 -9.00
CA LEU A 674 -34.13 -20.26 -7.92
C LEU A 674 -34.25 -19.58 -6.56
N VAL A 675 -34.86 -20.29 -5.60
CA VAL A 675 -34.86 -19.93 -4.18
C VAL A 675 -34.00 -20.93 -3.39
N CYS A 676 -33.29 -20.49 -2.35
CA CYS A 676 -32.52 -21.39 -1.48
C CYS A 676 -33.42 -22.12 -0.46
N GLU A 677 -32.95 -23.26 0.07
CA GLU A 677 -33.69 -24.16 0.97
C GLU A 677 -34.35 -23.46 2.19
N ASN A 678 -33.62 -22.57 2.88
CA ASN A 678 -34.17 -21.90 4.07
C ASN A 678 -35.23 -20.85 3.70
N VAL A 679 -35.02 -20.09 2.63
CA VAL A 679 -36.03 -19.13 2.14
C VAL A 679 -37.26 -19.87 1.59
N LEU A 680 -37.08 -21.04 0.98
CA LEU A 680 -38.18 -21.92 0.58
C LEU A 680 -39.02 -22.36 1.80
N ALA A 681 -38.38 -22.65 2.93
CA ALA A 681 -39.08 -22.95 4.19
C ALA A 681 -39.83 -21.72 4.73
N HIS A 682 -39.16 -20.56 4.82
CA HIS A 682 -39.80 -19.32 5.30
C HIS A 682 -40.97 -18.87 4.42
N PHE A 683 -40.88 -19.03 3.09
CA PHE A 683 -42.00 -18.79 2.17
C PHE A 683 -43.20 -19.73 2.42
N LYS A 684 -42.96 -21.00 2.77
CA LYS A 684 -44.03 -21.92 3.18
C LYS A 684 -44.67 -21.48 4.51
N GLU A 685 -43.86 -21.06 5.48
CA GLU A 685 -44.34 -20.52 6.76
C GLU A 685 -45.15 -19.22 6.60
N ALA A 686 -44.75 -18.35 5.67
CA ALA A 686 -45.46 -17.12 5.31
C ALA A 686 -46.71 -17.36 4.43
N GLY A 687 -47.07 -18.62 4.17
CA GLY A 687 -48.26 -18.96 3.37
C GLY A 687 -48.16 -18.62 1.88
N ARG A 688 -46.95 -18.41 1.33
CA ARG A 688 -46.80 -18.14 -0.11
C ARG A 688 -47.18 -19.36 -0.94
N LYS A 689 -47.95 -19.13 -2.00
CA LYS A 689 -48.10 -20.10 -3.08
C LYS A 689 -46.77 -20.20 -3.83
N LEU A 690 -46.19 -21.40 -3.85
CA LEU A 690 -44.95 -21.68 -4.58
C LEU A 690 -45.24 -22.01 -6.06
N PRO A 691 -44.27 -21.82 -6.97
CA PRO A 691 -44.39 -22.20 -8.38
C PRO A 691 -44.26 -23.70 -8.60
N ASP A 692 -44.95 -24.21 -9.62
CA ASP A 692 -44.80 -25.60 -10.10
C ASP A 692 -43.61 -25.78 -11.08
N ALA A 693 -42.91 -24.69 -11.41
CA ALA A 693 -41.78 -24.70 -12.36
C ALA A 693 -40.49 -25.22 -11.71
N ALA A 694 -39.68 -25.97 -12.47
CA ALA A 694 -38.34 -26.38 -12.01
C ALA A 694 -37.34 -25.19 -12.03
N PRO A 695 -36.39 -25.12 -11.08
CA PRO A 695 -35.33 -24.11 -11.07
C PRO A 695 -34.47 -24.14 -12.34
N ALA A 696 -34.06 -22.99 -12.86
CA ALA A 696 -33.39 -22.92 -14.16
C ALA A 696 -32.35 -21.79 -14.27
N ILE A 697 -31.34 -22.01 -15.13
CA ILE A 697 -30.56 -20.94 -15.74
C ILE A 697 -31.29 -20.52 -17.01
N LEU A 698 -31.48 -19.22 -17.17
CA LEU A 698 -32.04 -18.61 -18.36
C LEU A 698 -30.95 -17.77 -19.05
N ALA A 699 -30.88 -17.84 -20.37
CA ALA A 699 -30.20 -16.85 -21.18
C ALA A 699 -31.24 -16.02 -21.93
N LEU A 700 -31.28 -14.73 -21.64
CA LEU A 700 -32.17 -13.77 -22.25
C LEU A 700 -31.39 -12.94 -23.27
N ASP A 701 -31.98 -12.63 -24.42
CA ASP A 701 -31.45 -11.62 -25.32
C ASP A 701 -31.40 -10.25 -24.60
N LEU A 702 -30.25 -9.57 -24.68
CA LEU A 702 -29.98 -8.35 -23.92
C LEU A 702 -30.91 -7.18 -24.30
N GLN A 703 -31.37 -7.12 -25.55
CA GLN A 703 -32.16 -5.99 -26.07
C GLN A 703 -33.67 -6.19 -25.94
N THR A 704 -34.13 -7.45 -25.98
CA THR A 704 -35.56 -7.80 -26.05
C THR A 704 -36.07 -8.58 -24.84
N GLY A 705 -35.19 -9.19 -24.03
CA GLY A 705 -35.57 -10.05 -22.91
C GLY A 705 -36.11 -11.42 -23.35
N GLY A 706 -36.17 -11.70 -24.65
CA GLY A 706 -36.61 -12.97 -25.20
C GLY A 706 -35.70 -14.12 -24.77
N VAL A 707 -36.26 -15.30 -24.53
CA VAL A 707 -35.50 -16.47 -24.09
C VAL A 707 -34.71 -17.05 -25.27
N ALA A 708 -33.38 -16.92 -25.23
CA ALA A 708 -32.50 -17.58 -26.19
C ALA A 708 -32.38 -19.07 -25.88
N TRP A 709 -32.22 -19.43 -24.60
CA TRP A 709 -32.23 -20.81 -24.14
C TRP A 709 -32.51 -20.91 -22.62
N THR A 710 -32.88 -22.11 -22.17
CA THR A 710 -33.11 -22.47 -20.77
C THR A 710 -32.36 -23.75 -20.45
N CYS A 711 -31.63 -23.79 -19.32
CA CYS A 711 -30.98 -24.99 -18.79
C CYS A 711 -31.58 -25.30 -17.41
N GLN A 712 -32.16 -26.49 -17.24
CA GLN A 712 -32.73 -26.92 -15.96
C GLN A 712 -31.62 -27.17 -14.93
N ILE A 713 -31.87 -26.77 -13.68
CA ILE A 713 -30.92 -26.88 -12.58
C ILE A 713 -31.33 -28.04 -11.67
N ASP A 714 -30.44 -29.02 -11.55
CA ASP A 714 -30.56 -30.17 -10.64
C ASP A 714 -29.75 -30.01 -9.34
N VAL A 715 -28.81 -29.06 -9.28
CA VAL A 715 -27.93 -28.80 -8.12
C VAL A 715 -27.90 -27.31 -7.78
N LEU A 716 -27.93 -26.93 -6.50
CA LEU A 716 -28.01 -25.52 -6.06
C LEU A 716 -26.80 -24.67 -6.54
N ILE A 717 -27.04 -23.81 -7.54
CA ILE A 717 -26.03 -22.88 -8.11
C ILE A 717 -26.09 -21.54 -7.37
N LYS A 718 -24.92 -20.99 -7.04
CA LYS A 718 -24.81 -19.79 -6.19
C LYS A 718 -24.15 -18.59 -6.87
N GLN A 719 -23.51 -18.78 -8.01
CA GLN A 719 -22.92 -17.68 -8.78
C GLN A 719 -22.95 -18.04 -10.26
N LEU A 720 -23.04 -17.05 -11.14
CA LEU A 720 -22.67 -17.20 -12.55
C LEU A 720 -21.51 -16.28 -12.89
N THR A 721 -20.55 -16.82 -13.64
CA THR A 721 -19.43 -16.09 -14.21
C THR A 721 -19.34 -16.42 -15.70
N TYR A 722 -19.23 -15.42 -16.57
CA TYR A 722 -19.22 -15.57 -18.03
C TYR A 722 -17.91 -15.03 -18.62
N SER A 723 -17.28 -15.81 -19.49
CA SER A 723 -16.17 -15.37 -20.33
C SER A 723 -16.68 -15.13 -21.75
N ALA A 724 -16.71 -13.85 -22.15
CA ALA A 724 -17.02 -13.46 -23.53
C ALA A 724 -15.92 -13.89 -24.52
N GLU A 725 -14.67 -13.97 -24.06
CA GLU A 725 -13.51 -14.41 -24.85
C GLU A 725 -13.68 -15.85 -25.38
N ARG A 726 -14.28 -16.73 -24.56
CA ARG A 726 -14.44 -18.17 -24.88
C ARG A 726 -15.89 -18.62 -25.07
N ASP A 727 -16.85 -17.71 -24.94
CA ASP A 727 -18.30 -17.99 -24.88
C ASP A 727 -18.66 -19.08 -23.85
N VAL A 728 -18.05 -19.02 -22.66
CA VAL A 728 -18.25 -20.00 -21.58
C VAL A 728 -18.93 -19.35 -20.37
N LEU A 729 -20.06 -19.92 -19.96
CA LEU A 729 -20.75 -19.63 -18.72
C LEU A 729 -20.42 -20.70 -17.66
N LEU A 730 -19.77 -20.30 -16.59
CA LEU A 730 -19.41 -21.13 -15.44
C LEU A 730 -20.50 -21.07 -14.38
N ALA A 731 -20.99 -22.25 -13.97
CA ALA A 731 -22.08 -22.39 -13.01
C ALA A 731 -21.70 -23.43 -11.91
N PRO A 732 -20.99 -23.01 -10.86
CA PRO A 732 -20.49 -23.88 -9.80
C PRO A 732 -21.50 -24.07 -8.66
N SER A 733 -21.36 -25.18 -7.95
CA SER A 733 -21.99 -25.47 -6.67
C SER A 733 -20.97 -26.04 -5.68
N ARG A 734 -20.81 -25.34 -4.55
CA ARG A 734 -19.89 -25.76 -3.47
C ARG A 734 -20.24 -27.09 -2.81
N THR A 735 -21.52 -27.34 -2.53
CA THR A 735 -22.02 -28.52 -1.82
C THR A 735 -23.15 -29.15 -2.62
N LEU A 736 -23.15 -30.48 -2.80
CA LEU A 736 -24.23 -31.18 -3.49
C LEU A 736 -25.53 -31.09 -2.69
N VAL A 737 -26.35 -30.12 -3.10
CA VAL A 737 -27.73 -29.92 -2.67
C VAL A 737 -28.57 -30.07 -3.93
N VAL A 738 -29.37 -31.12 -4.00
CA VAL A 738 -30.05 -31.61 -5.20
C VAL A 738 -31.53 -31.25 -5.16
N TRP A 739 -32.10 -30.86 -6.30
CA TRP A 739 -33.53 -30.57 -6.40
C TRP A 739 -34.35 -31.86 -6.51
N GLN A 740 -35.28 -32.06 -5.58
CA GLN A 740 -36.15 -33.24 -5.49
C GLN A 740 -37.59 -32.79 -5.20
N GLY A 741 -38.47 -32.89 -6.20
CA GLY A 741 -39.93 -32.85 -6.02
C GLY A 741 -40.51 -31.60 -5.33
N GLY A 742 -39.90 -30.42 -5.48
CA GLY A 742 -40.35 -29.19 -4.80
C GLY A 742 -39.56 -28.82 -3.53
N SER A 743 -38.42 -29.47 -3.31
CA SER A 743 -37.48 -29.19 -2.22
C SER A 743 -36.02 -29.37 -2.64
N TRP A 744 -35.13 -28.71 -1.93
CA TRP A 744 -33.69 -28.94 -1.96
C TRP A 744 -33.32 -29.98 -0.91
N THR A 745 -32.53 -30.99 -1.29
CA THR A 745 -32.03 -32.03 -0.38
C THR A 745 -30.51 -32.00 -0.38
N GLU A 746 -29.88 -31.77 0.78
CA GLU A 746 -28.43 -31.85 0.94
C GLU A 746 -27.97 -33.32 0.91
N THR A 747 -27.27 -33.73 -0.14
CA THR A 747 -26.86 -35.14 -0.35
C THR A 747 -25.42 -35.41 0.07
N ASP A 748 -24.51 -34.44 -0.09
CA ASP A 748 -23.13 -34.54 0.41
C ASP A 748 -22.52 -33.16 0.71
N LYS A 749 -22.07 -32.96 1.97
CA LYS A 749 -21.34 -31.76 2.43
C LYS A 749 -19.88 -31.70 1.96
N LYS A 750 -19.34 -32.81 1.45
CA LYS A 750 -17.94 -32.98 1.04
C LYS A 750 -17.77 -33.17 -0.47
N ALA A 751 -18.82 -32.95 -1.27
CA ALA A 751 -18.74 -32.95 -2.72
C ALA A 751 -19.37 -31.67 -3.29
N GLY A 752 -18.80 -31.15 -4.36
CA GLY A 752 -19.34 -30.06 -5.16
C GLY A 752 -19.39 -30.44 -6.65
N ARG A 753 -20.03 -29.59 -7.44
CA ARG A 753 -20.14 -29.76 -8.90
C ARG A 753 -19.78 -28.46 -9.61
N MET A 754 -18.99 -28.56 -10.67
CA MET A 754 -18.70 -27.43 -11.56
C MET A 754 -19.17 -27.81 -12.96
N ARG A 755 -20.09 -27.02 -13.52
CA ARG A 755 -20.64 -27.19 -14.87
C ARG A 755 -20.30 -25.96 -15.70
N THR A 756 -19.96 -26.16 -16.97
CA THR A 756 -19.88 -25.09 -17.97
C THR A 756 -20.93 -25.26 -19.05
N LEU A 757 -21.52 -24.14 -19.44
CA LEU A 757 -22.46 -24.03 -20.55
C LEU A 757 -21.85 -23.12 -21.63
N ARG A 758 -22.07 -23.43 -22.90
CA ARG A 758 -21.76 -22.50 -24.00
C ARG A 758 -22.77 -21.34 -23.99
N GLY A 759 -22.29 -20.10 -23.95
CA GLY A 759 -23.14 -18.92 -23.84
C GLY A 759 -24.07 -18.69 -25.03
N LYS A 760 -23.71 -19.15 -26.23
CA LYS A 760 -24.54 -19.08 -27.44
C LYS A 760 -25.85 -19.87 -27.32
N ASP A 761 -25.82 -21.11 -26.85
CA ASP A 761 -26.93 -22.07 -26.97
C ASP A 761 -27.20 -22.94 -25.73
N GLY A 762 -26.49 -22.72 -24.62
CA GLY A 762 -26.73 -23.44 -23.36
C GLY A 762 -26.26 -24.89 -23.36
N LYS A 763 -25.53 -25.33 -24.39
CA LYS A 763 -24.97 -26.69 -24.43
C LYS A 763 -23.95 -26.87 -23.30
N VAL A 764 -24.11 -27.93 -22.50
CA VAL A 764 -23.09 -28.35 -21.53
C VAL A 764 -21.80 -28.70 -22.28
N LEU A 765 -20.71 -28.02 -21.93
CA LEU A 765 -19.38 -28.27 -22.50
C LEU A 765 -18.68 -29.38 -21.70
N TRP A 766 -18.67 -29.25 -20.38
CA TRP A 766 -18.23 -30.28 -19.45
C TRP A 766 -18.91 -30.11 -18.08
N GLU A 767 -18.82 -31.18 -17.28
CA GLU A 767 -19.20 -31.19 -15.87
C GLU A 767 -18.19 -32.05 -15.09
N VAL A 768 -17.74 -31.55 -13.94
CA VAL A 768 -16.82 -32.26 -13.04
C VAL A 768 -17.32 -32.23 -11.59
N ALA A 769 -17.26 -33.40 -10.94
CA ALA A 769 -17.52 -33.54 -9.51
C ALA A 769 -16.20 -33.75 -8.77
N GLU A 770 -15.90 -32.89 -7.80
CA GLU A 770 -14.74 -33.02 -6.90
C GLU A 770 -15.16 -32.76 -5.44
N THR A 771 -14.25 -33.07 -4.51
CA THR A 771 -14.49 -33.12 -3.06
C THR A 771 -14.55 -31.76 -2.35
N LEU A 772 -14.81 -30.65 -3.08
CA LEU A 772 -15.33 -29.32 -2.68
C LEU A 772 -14.78 -28.22 -3.61
N TYR A 773 -15.67 -27.37 -4.14
CA TYR A 773 -15.30 -26.13 -4.85
C TYR A 773 -15.60 -24.90 -3.99
N TYR A 774 -14.80 -23.83 -4.09
CA TYR A 774 -14.99 -22.64 -3.25
C TYR A 774 -15.16 -21.36 -4.05
N GLU A 775 -16.41 -20.90 -4.11
CA GLU A 775 -16.84 -19.63 -4.70
C GLU A 775 -16.30 -18.39 -3.93
N PRO A 776 -16.12 -17.23 -4.57
CA PRO A 776 -16.30 -16.98 -6.01
C PRO A 776 -15.17 -17.62 -6.83
N HIS A 777 -15.49 -17.98 -8.07
CA HIS A 777 -14.48 -18.41 -9.05
C HIS A 777 -14.10 -17.22 -9.93
N ILE A 778 -12.82 -17.16 -10.29
CA ILE A 778 -12.23 -16.21 -11.23
C ILE A 778 -12.08 -16.92 -12.57
N ILE A 779 -12.31 -16.23 -13.69
CA ILE A 779 -11.83 -16.68 -15.01
C ILE A 779 -10.72 -15.75 -15.47
N LEU A 780 -9.54 -16.29 -15.78
CA LEU A 780 -8.40 -15.59 -16.33
C LEU A 780 -7.95 -16.33 -17.60
N HIS A 781 -8.41 -15.87 -18.77
CA HIS A 781 -8.29 -16.59 -20.04
C HIS A 781 -8.78 -18.04 -19.94
N ASP A 782 -7.87 -19.01 -20.05
CA ASP A 782 -8.11 -20.45 -19.99
C ASP A 782 -8.06 -21.03 -18.57
N LEU A 783 -7.86 -20.21 -17.54
CA LEU A 783 -7.77 -20.65 -16.14
C LEU A 783 -9.01 -20.26 -15.35
N ILE A 784 -9.55 -21.22 -14.60
CA ILE A 784 -10.46 -20.97 -13.48
C ILE A 784 -9.62 -20.95 -12.20
N ILE A 785 -9.79 -19.95 -11.35
CA ILE A 785 -9.13 -19.87 -10.02
C ILE A 785 -10.20 -19.82 -8.93
N ASP A 786 -10.17 -20.76 -7.98
CA ASP A 786 -11.10 -20.78 -6.85
C ASP A 786 -10.69 -19.82 -5.71
N ARG A 787 -11.55 -19.67 -4.69
CA ARG A 787 -11.28 -18.86 -3.50
C ARG A 787 -9.97 -19.19 -2.81
N TYR A 788 -9.48 -20.43 -2.84
CA TYR A 788 -8.23 -20.86 -2.19
C TYR A 788 -7.04 -20.95 -3.14
N GLY A 789 -7.19 -20.39 -4.35
CA GLY A 789 -6.14 -20.33 -5.36
C GLY A 789 -5.91 -21.66 -6.07
N TRP A 790 -6.79 -22.64 -5.93
CA TRP A 790 -6.75 -23.83 -6.78
C TRP A 790 -7.09 -23.46 -8.22
N THR A 791 -6.29 -23.94 -9.17
CA THR A 791 -6.47 -23.64 -10.58
C THR A 791 -7.02 -24.84 -11.35
N PHE A 792 -7.85 -24.56 -12.35
CA PHE A 792 -8.47 -25.53 -13.25
C PHE A 792 -8.43 -25.01 -14.68
N ASP A 793 -8.37 -25.90 -15.65
CA ASP A 793 -8.48 -25.58 -17.06
C ASP A 793 -9.96 -25.29 -17.43
N LEU A 794 -10.22 -24.16 -18.07
CA LEU A 794 -11.57 -23.70 -18.44
C LEU A 794 -12.20 -24.57 -19.54
N ALA A 795 -11.40 -25.21 -20.39
CA ALA A 795 -11.89 -26.03 -21.50
C ALA A 795 -12.33 -27.45 -21.07
N THR A 796 -11.87 -27.94 -19.92
CA THR A 796 -12.09 -29.33 -19.47
C THR A 796 -12.52 -29.48 -18.01
N GLY A 797 -12.38 -28.45 -17.17
CA GLY A 797 -12.67 -28.49 -15.73
C GLY A 797 -11.64 -29.27 -14.90
N ARG A 798 -10.57 -29.79 -15.52
CA ARG A 798 -9.54 -30.55 -14.82
C ARG A 798 -8.60 -29.62 -14.06
N ARG A 799 -8.01 -30.11 -12.96
CA ARG A 799 -6.93 -29.43 -12.22
C ARG A 799 -5.83 -28.99 -13.18
N ALA A 800 -5.58 -27.68 -13.25
CA ALA A 800 -4.49 -27.15 -14.05
C ALA A 800 -3.16 -27.46 -13.35
N LYS A 801 -2.14 -27.69 -14.16
CA LYS A 801 -0.80 -28.09 -13.73
C LYS A 801 0.21 -27.04 -14.15
N ARG A 802 1.34 -27.01 -13.45
CA ARG A 802 2.53 -26.25 -13.85
C ARG A 802 3.76 -27.16 -13.80
N ILE A 803 4.80 -26.78 -14.52
CA ILE A 803 6.13 -27.38 -14.33
C ILE A 803 6.72 -26.82 -13.04
N SER A 804 7.13 -27.71 -12.13
CA SER A 804 7.78 -27.34 -10.88
C SER A 804 9.19 -26.81 -11.17
N PRO A 805 9.54 -25.55 -10.83
CA PRO A 805 10.88 -25.00 -11.03
C PRO A 805 11.97 -25.74 -10.23
N LEU A 806 11.60 -26.54 -9.22
CA LEU A 806 12.54 -27.28 -8.39
C LEU A 806 12.83 -28.70 -8.90
N SER A 807 11.83 -29.40 -9.46
CA SER A 807 11.96 -30.81 -9.89
C SER A 807 11.83 -31.02 -11.40
N GLY A 808 11.36 -30.03 -12.16
CA GLY A 808 11.05 -30.15 -13.59
C GLY A 808 9.82 -31.02 -13.91
N GLN A 809 9.14 -31.58 -12.91
CA GLN A 809 7.94 -32.40 -13.09
C GLN A 809 6.66 -31.56 -13.08
N GLU A 810 5.57 -32.09 -13.65
CA GLU A 810 4.24 -31.50 -13.49
C GLU A 810 3.75 -31.60 -12.04
N GLU A 811 3.32 -30.49 -11.46
CA GLU A 811 2.61 -30.42 -10.17
C GLU A 811 1.26 -29.69 -10.32
N PRO A 812 0.24 -29.99 -9.48
CA PRO A 812 -1.00 -29.23 -9.45
C PRO A 812 -0.72 -27.76 -9.14
N TRP A 813 -1.21 -26.83 -9.96
CA TRP A 813 -0.95 -25.42 -9.75
C TRP A 813 -1.93 -24.86 -8.71
N GLN A 814 -1.40 -24.50 -7.53
CA GLN A 814 -2.12 -23.80 -6.48
C GLN A 814 -1.45 -22.47 -6.15
N ILE A 815 -2.20 -21.38 -6.28
CA ILE A 815 -1.86 -20.05 -5.78
C ILE A 815 -2.08 -20.04 -4.26
N LYS A 816 -1.09 -20.54 -3.52
CA LYS A 816 -1.14 -20.58 -2.05
C LYS A 816 -1.17 -19.16 -1.49
N LYS A 817 -2.14 -18.90 -0.62
CA LYS A 817 -2.36 -17.59 0.02
C LYS A 817 -2.65 -17.73 1.51
N ALA A 818 -2.37 -16.67 2.26
CA ALA A 818 -2.75 -16.56 3.66
C ALA A 818 -4.16 -15.93 3.85
N GLY A 819 -4.97 -16.53 4.73
CA GLY A 819 -6.24 -15.98 5.19
C GLY A 819 -7.49 -16.30 4.34
N CYS A 820 -8.65 -15.85 4.83
CA CYS A 820 -9.98 -16.35 4.44
C CYS A 820 -10.75 -15.54 3.37
N ASN A 821 -10.19 -14.43 2.88
CA ASN A 821 -10.77 -13.62 1.80
C ASN A 821 -10.67 -14.33 0.43
N HIS A 822 -11.48 -13.90 -0.55
CA HIS A 822 -11.34 -14.34 -1.95
C HIS A 822 -10.14 -13.69 -2.64
N LEU A 823 -9.90 -14.04 -3.89
CA LEU A 823 -8.85 -13.47 -4.72
C LEU A 823 -9.43 -12.43 -5.69
N ILE A 824 -8.55 -11.61 -6.27
CA ILE A 824 -8.78 -10.80 -7.48
C ILE A 824 -7.63 -11.13 -8.43
N ALA A 825 -7.86 -11.18 -9.74
CA ALA A 825 -6.80 -11.45 -10.72
C ALA A 825 -6.58 -10.29 -11.70
N SER A 826 -5.42 -10.33 -12.34
CA SER A 826 -5.04 -9.52 -13.48
C SER A 826 -4.14 -10.34 -14.40
N GLU A 827 -3.69 -9.79 -15.53
CA GLU A 827 -2.74 -10.46 -16.43
C GLU A 827 -1.47 -10.92 -15.69
N SER A 828 -0.90 -10.05 -14.86
CA SER A 828 0.43 -10.25 -14.25
C SER A 828 0.37 -10.80 -12.82
N ILE A 829 -0.69 -10.50 -12.06
CA ILE A 829 -0.76 -10.80 -10.63
C ILE A 829 -2.14 -11.26 -10.14
N VAL A 830 -2.15 -12.09 -9.11
CA VAL A 830 -3.37 -12.49 -8.37
C VAL A 830 -3.29 -12.01 -6.93
N THR A 831 -4.18 -11.10 -6.54
CA THR A 831 -4.04 -10.28 -5.32
C THR A 831 -4.93 -10.74 -4.16
N TRP A 832 -4.47 -10.44 -2.95
CA TRP A 832 -5.27 -10.45 -1.73
C TRP A 832 -4.84 -9.35 -0.77
N ARG A 833 -5.42 -9.33 0.43
CA ARG A 833 -5.33 -8.26 1.43
C ARG A 833 -3.98 -7.56 1.62
N THR A 834 -2.89 -8.33 1.68
CA THR A 834 -1.54 -7.84 2.08
C THR A 834 -0.44 -8.46 1.22
N ALA A 835 -0.77 -8.98 0.04
CA ALA A 835 0.17 -9.68 -0.83
C ALA A 835 -0.48 -9.96 -2.18
N PHE A 836 0.35 -10.29 -3.16
CA PHE A 836 -0.09 -10.84 -4.43
C PHE A 836 0.78 -12.03 -4.81
N TYR A 837 0.29 -12.85 -5.72
CA TYR A 837 1.05 -13.89 -6.39
C TYR A 837 1.48 -13.36 -7.75
N ASP A 838 2.77 -13.42 -8.03
CA ASP A 838 3.34 -13.05 -9.33
C ASP A 838 3.19 -14.24 -10.29
N LEU A 839 2.41 -14.06 -11.35
CA LEU A 839 2.14 -15.13 -12.32
C LEU A 839 3.38 -15.46 -13.17
N ALA A 840 4.33 -14.53 -13.30
CA ALA A 840 5.62 -14.77 -13.96
C ALA A 840 6.71 -15.16 -12.93
N GLY A 841 6.78 -14.45 -11.80
CA GLY A 841 7.74 -14.63 -10.72
C GLY A 841 7.48 -15.83 -9.78
N ILE A 842 6.61 -16.76 -10.17
CA ILE A 842 6.30 -18.08 -9.56
C ILE A 842 5.92 -18.14 -8.08
N GLY A 843 5.93 -17.04 -7.33
CA GLY A 843 5.75 -16.99 -5.88
C GLY A 843 4.87 -15.84 -5.38
N SER A 844 4.62 -15.84 -4.07
CA SER A 844 3.82 -14.81 -3.37
C SER A 844 4.69 -13.69 -2.80
N VAL A 845 4.34 -12.43 -3.08
CA VAL A 845 5.05 -11.23 -2.63
C VAL A 845 4.31 -10.59 -1.46
N PRO A 846 4.87 -10.56 -0.23
CA PRO A 846 4.24 -9.94 0.93
C PRO A 846 4.40 -8.42 0.96
N LEU A 847 3.28 -7.69 0.94
CA LEU A 847 3.24 -6.23 1.13
C LEU A 847 3.30 -5.87 2.62
N LYS A 848 4.51 -5.92 3.19
CA LYS A 848 4.77 -5.61 4.60
C LYS A 848 4.61 -4.12 4.89
N GLY A 849 4.24 -3.78 6.13
CA GLY A 849 3.96 -2.41 6.56
C GLY A 849 2.54 -1.91 6.25
N MET A 850 1.77 -2.61 5.42
CA MET A 850 0.34 -2.37 5.22
C MET A 850 -0.49 -3.07 6.31
N GLU A 851 -1.55 -2.42 6.80
CA GLU A 851 -2.58 -3.06 7.63
C GLU A 851 -3.87 -3.21 6.78
N ALA A 852 -4.45 -4.42 6.74
CA ALA A 852 -5.57 -4.74 5.85
C ALA A 852 -6.70 -5.50 6.54
N GLY A 853 -7.88 -5.43 5.93
CA GLY A 853 -9.15 -5.84 6.53
C GLY A 853 -9.48 -7.31 6.46
N CYS A 854 -10.73 -7.63 6.11
CA CYS A 854 -11.20 -9.00 5.86
C CYS A 854 -11.64 -9.25 4.40
N THR A 855 -11.49 -8.26 3.53
CA THR A 855 -11.92 -8.27 2.12
C THR A 855 -10.77 -7.90 1.19
N PRO A 856 -10.70 -8.44 -0.04
CA PRO A 856 -9.67 -8.07 -1.00
C PRO A 856 -9.73 -6.59 -1.31
N SER A 857 -8.55 -6.00 -1.44
CA SER A 857 -8.32 -4.57 -1.28
C SER A 857 -7.42 -3.98 -2.36
N LEU A 858 -6.81 -4.84 -3.18
CA LEU A 858 -5.75 -4.50 -4.12
C LEU A 858 -6.29 -4.70 -5.53
N VAL A 859 -6.84 -3.62 -6.10
CA VAL A 859 -7.54 -3.63 -7.39
C VAL A 859 -6.61 -3.13 -8.48
N VAL A 860 -6.39 -3.95 -9.50
CA VAL A 860 -5.65 -3.54 -10.70
C VAL A 860 -6.60 -2.75 -11.60
N SER A 861 -6.21 -1.54 -11.99
CA SER A 861 -6.87 -0.79 -13.05
C SER A 861 -6.01 0.39 -13.50
N GLY A 862 -6.04 0.71 -14.80
CA GLY A 862 -5.38 1.88 -15.36
C GLY A 862 -3.85 1.81 -15.37
N GLY A 863 -3.27 0.60 -15.34
CA GLY A 863 -1.83 0.37 -15.14
C GLY A 863 -1.34 0.57 -13.70
N VAL A 864 -2.26 0.56 -12.73
CA VAL A 864 -2.01 0.87 -11.32
C VAL A 864 -2.59 -0.22 -10.41
N LEU A 865 -1.87 -0.59 -9.34
CA LEU A 865 -2.41 -1.40 -8.25
C LEU A 865 -2.93 -0.47 -7.14
N ASN A 866 -4.25 -0.35 -7.05
CA ASN A 866 -4.94 0.59 -6.16
C ASN A 866 -5.31 -0.06 -4.83
N SER A 867 -5.09 0.65 -3.72
CA SER A 867 -5.51 0.28 -2.37
C SER A 867 -6.29 1.44 -1.71
N PRO A 868 -7.59 1.60 -2.00
CA PRO A 868 -8.44 2.67 -1.47
C PRO A 868 -8.31 2.94 0.04
N ASN A 869 -8.59 1.98 0.92
CA ASN A 869 -8.18 1.91 2.34
C ASN A 869 -9.16 1.01 3.11
N TYR A 870 -8.63 -0.03 3.74
CA TYR A 870 -9.46 -1.18 4.10
C TYR A 870 -9.10 -1.85 5.43
N GLY A 871 -8.48 -1.14 6.39
CA GLY A 871 -8.12 -1.67 7.72
C GLY A 871 -9.31 -1.88 8.67
N THR A 872 -9.29 -2.92 9.53
CA THR A 872 -10.50 -3.38 10.26
C THR A 872 -10.37 -3.60 11.78
N ARG A 873 -9.39 -3.03 12.51
CA ARG A 873 -9.29 -3.27 13.98
C ARG A 873 -8.99 -2.04 14.84
N LEU A 874 -9.94 -1.80 15.76
CA LEU A 874 -9.99 -0.81 16.84
C LEU A 874 -8.70 -0.63 17.68
N LYS A 875 -7.90 -1.69 17.90
CA LYS A 875 -6.63 -1.59 18.64
C LYS A 875 -5.49 -0.94 17.82
N ARG A 876 -5.65 -0.77 16.50
CA ARG A 876 -4.67 -0.17 15.59
C ARG A 876 -5.39 0.62 14.46
N PRO A 877 -5.83 1.87 14.71
CA PRO A 877 -6.39 2.72 13.67
C PRO A 877 -5.25 3.26 12.81
N ARG A 878 -4.80 2.43 11.87
CA ARG A 878 -3.74 2.70 10.91
C ARG A 878 -4.33 2.42 9.53
N MET A 879 -5.09 3.40 9.05
CA MET A 879 -5.56 3.40 7.67
C MET A 879 -4.36 3.40 6.71
N THR A 880 -4.58 2.91 5.51
CA THR A 880 -3.56 2.89 4.46
C THR A 880 -4.25 2.96 3.11
N THR A 881 -4.34 4.19 2.60
CA THR A 881 -4.64 4.47 1.20
C THR A 881 -3.32 4.57 0.44
N LEU A 882 -3.16 3.84 -0.66
CA LEU A 882 -1.99 4.00 -1.55
C LEU A 882 -2.26 3.44 -2.94
N ALA A 883 -1.35 3.75 -3.85
CA ALA A 883 -1.23 3.08 -5.14
C ALA A 883 0.22 2.67 -5.44
N MET A 884 0.37 1.64 -6.26
CA MET A 884 1.66 1.15 -6.75
C MET A 884 1.66 1.05 -8.28
N VAL A 885 2.84 1.22 -8.87
CA VAL A 885 3.09 1.12 -10.32
C VAL A 885 4.27 0.19 -10.60
N HIS A 886 4.41 -0.26 -11.85
CA HIS A 886 5.59 -0.99 -12.28
C HIS A 886 6.86 -0.13 -12.06
N GLN A 887 7.81 -0.67 -11.29
CA GLN A 887 9.09 -0.05 -11.00
C GLN A 887 10.20 -1.11 -11.15
N PRO A 888 10.81 -1.25 -12.35
CA PRO A 888 11.74 -2.34 -12.64
C PRO A 888 13.01 -2.29 -11.78
N ASP A 889 13.42 -1.11 -11.33
CA ASP A 889 14.60 -0.93 -10.46
C ASP A 889 14.31 -1.27 -8.98
N ASN A 890 13.05 -1.56 -8.62
CA ASN A 890 12.72 -1.90 -7.24
C ASN A 890 12.96 -3.38 -6.97
N GLU A 891 13.66 -3.64 -5.87
CA GLU A 891 13.91 -4.98 -5.38
C GLU A 891 12.64 -5.58 -4.76
N MET A 892 12.27 -6.78 -5.22
CA MET A 892 11.06 -7.46 -4.80
C MET A 892 11.32 -8.96 -4.67
N TRP A 893 11.05 -9.49 -3.48
CA TRP A 893 11.26 -10.89 -3.16
C TRP A 893 9.93 -11.63 -3.05
N SER A 894 9.89 -12.83 -3.63
CA SER A 894 8.74 -13.71 -3.57
C SER A 894 8.88 -14.72 -2.41
N ARG A 895 7.85 -15.55 -2.24
CA ARG A 895 7.89 -16.78 -1.46
C ARG A 895 7.29 -17.89 -2.29
N TYR A 896 8.11 -18.87 -2.64
CA TYR A 896 7.73 -20.08 -3.35
C TYR A 896 7.34 -21.17 -2.35
N GLU A 897 6.16 -21.74 -2.51
CA GLU A 897 5.67 -22.81 -1.63
C GLU A 897 5.43 -24.10 -2.44
N PRO A 898 6.40 -25.04 -2.49
CA PRO A 898 6.32 -26.25 -3.33
C PRO A 898 5.13 -27.15 -2.96
N ASP A 899 4.63 -27.94 -3.93
CA ASP A 899 3.81 -29.11 -3.57
C ASP A 899 4.72 -30.23 -3.02
N VAL A 900 4.64 -30.43 -1.70
CA VAL A 900 5.40 -31.47 -0.97
C VAL A 900 4.63 -32.79 -0.83
N SER A 901 3.53 -32.98 -1.56
CA SER A 901 2.80 -34.27 -1.60
C SER A 901 3.58 -35.35 -2.35
N ALA A 902 4.40 -34.95 -3.34
CA ALA A 902 5.27 -35.83 -4.13
C ALA A 902 6.72 -35.91 -3.56
N ALA A 903 6.87 -36.15 -2.25
CA ALA A 903 8.10 -35.98 -1.47
C ALA A 903 9.30 -36.92 -1.77
N GLN A 904 9.44 -37.46 -2.99
CA GLN A 904 10.54 -38.36 -3.38
C GLN A 904 11.24 -37.99 -4.70
N VAL A 905 10.77 -36.97 -5.43
CA VAL A 905 11.43 -36.51 -6.68
C VAL A 905 12.75 -35.80 -6.33
N PRO A 906 13.87 -36.10 -7.02
CA PRO A 906 15.12 -35.35 -6.86
C PRO A 906 14.95 -33.88 -7.26
N LEU A 907 15.70 -32.99 -6.62
CA LEU A 907 15.81 -31.59 -7.04
C LEU A 907 16.63 -31.53 -8.33
N ARG A 908 16.08 -30.92 -9.38
CA ARG A 908 16.70 -30.87 -10.71
C ARG A 908 17.67 -29.71 -10.85
N LYS A 909 17.21 -28.51 -10.49
CA LYS A 909 17.99 -27.26 -10.55
C LYS A 909 17.48 -26.30 -9.49
N VAL A 910 18.25 -26.05 -8.44
CA VAL A 910 17.84 -25.19 -7.32
C VAL A 910 19.03 -24.44 -6.75
N GLY A 911 18.78 -23.20 -6.33
CA GLY A 911 19.70 -22.41 -5.53
C GLY A 911 19.24 -22.31 -4.08
N PHE A 912 20.18 -22.24 -3.15
CA PHE A 912 19.97 -21.91 -1.75
C PHE A 912 20.74 -20.62 -1.47
N ASN A 913 20.06 -19.52 -1.14
CA ASN A 913 20.68 -18.22 -0.86
C ASN A 913 20.61 -17.93 0.65
N PHE A 914 21.76 -17.75 1.29
CA PHE A 914 21.90 -17.68 2.75
C PHE A 914 21.72 -16.25 3.25
N GLY A 915 20.64 -15.99 3.99
CA GLY A 915 20.33 -14.67 4.56
C GLY A 915 19.52 -13.73 3.66
N ALA A 916 19.05 -14.18 2.50
CA ALA A 916 18.24 -13.38 1.59
C ALA A 916 16.91 -12.90 2.23
N PRO A 917 16.25 -11.85 1.70
CA PRO A 917 14.94 -11.41 2.21
C PRO A 917 13.76 -12.31 1.77
N GLY A 918 13.93 -13.14 0.74
CA GLY A 918 12.93 -14.05 0.18
C GLY A 918 13.46 -14.85 -1.01
N ASP A 919 12.56 -15.51 -1.74
CA ASP A 919 12.88 -16.37 -2.88
C ASP A 919 12.88 -15.57 -4.20
N SER A 920 13.75 -15.91 -5.14
CA SER A 920 13.86 -15.23 -6.43
C SER A 920 14.30 -16.18 -7.56
N LEU A 921 13.85 -15.89 -8.79
CA LEU A 921 14.20 -16.65 -9.99
C LEU A 921 15.42 -16.02 -10.66
N GLY A 922 16.50 -16.79 -10.79
CA GLY A 922 17.72 -16.36 -11.48
C GLY A 922 17.52 -16.29 -13.01
N PRO A 923 18.34 -15.49 -13.73
CA PRO A 923 18.24 -15.36 -15.19
C PRO A 923 18.39 -16.67 -15.98
N ASP A 924 19.00 -17.70 -15.37
CA ASP A 924 19.18 -19.03 -15.94
C ASP A 924 18.02 -20.00 -15.59
N GLY A 925 16.90 -19.48 -15.09
CA GLY A 925 15.72 -20.25 -14.68
C GLY A 925 15.88 -20.98 -13.33
N THR A 926 16.98 -20.79 -12.60
CA THR A 926 17.15 -21.38 -11.26
C THR A 926 16.29 -20.65 -10.25
N LEU A 927 15.36 -21.35 -9.60
CA LEU A 927 14.73 -20.83 -8.40
C LEU A 927 15.75 -20.89 -7.24
N TRP A 928 16.07 -19.73 -6.68
CA TRP A 928 16.82 -19.61 -5.44
C TRP A 928 15.85 -19.48 -4.27
N LEU A 929 15.97 -20.40 -3.33
CA LEU A 929 15.22 -20.40 -2.08
C LEU A 929 16.01 -19.71 -0.97
N ASN A 930 15.32 -18.93 -0.16
CA ASN A 930 15.83 -18.27 1.02
C ASN A 930 16.16 -19.28 2.12
N VAL A 931 17.43 -19.30 2.55
CA VAL A 931 17.85 -19.97 3.79
C VAL A 931 17.96 -18.93 4.91
N ALA A 932 16.88 -18.76 5.66
CA ALA A 932 16.81 -17.95 6.88
C ALA A 932 16.99 -18.83 8.14
N PRO A 933 17.55 -18.28 9.24
CA PRO A 933 17.73 -19.01 10.48
C PRO A 933 16.39 -19.57 11.01
N LYS A 934 16.31 -20.91 11.10
CA LYS A 934 15.19 -21.74 11.58
C LYS A 934 13.99 -21.95 10.63
N GLU A 935 14.02 -21.47 9.38
CA GLU A 935 12.82 -21.53 8.50
C GLU A 935 12.82 -22.65 7.45
N MET A 936 13.96 -23.08 6.90
CA MET A 936 13.98 -24.08 5.83
C MET A 936 14.14 -25.52 6.35
N ALA A 937 13.15 -26.36 6.07
CA ALA A 937 13.23 -27.80 6.33
C ALA A 937 14.25 -28.47 5.38
N GLY A 938 15.25 -29.15 5.96
CA GLY A 938 16.22 -29.98 5.22
C GLY A 938 17.57 -29.31 4.94
N VAL A 939 17.71 -27.99 5.15
CA VAL A 939 19.02 -27.32 5.17
C VAL A 939 19.52 -27.25 6.62
N THR A 940 20.78 -27.60 6.86
CA THR A 940 21.42 -27.42 8.18
C THR A 940 22.67 -26.57 8.05
N VAL A 941 22.82 -25.61 8.97
CA VAL A 941 24.03 -24.79 9.15
C VAL A 941 24.57 -25.06 10.55
N GLN A 942 25.86 -25.38 10.65
CA GLN A 942 26.55 -25.64 11.91
C GLN A 942 27.80 -24.75 12.01
N PRO A 943 28.09 -24.13 13.18
CA PRO A 943 27.21 -24.03 14.35
C PRO A 943 25.90 -23.31 14.03
N ALA A 944 24.90 -23.43 14.91
CA ALA A 944 23.61 -22.76 14.72
C ALA A 944 23.65 -21.25 15.03
N ASP A 945 24.69 -20.82 15.76
CA ASP A 945 24.98 -19.42 16.09
C ASP A 945 26.02 -18.90 15.09
N VAL A 946 25.53 -18.24 14.04
CA VAL A 946 26.31 -17.73 12.90
C VAL A 946 25.84 -16.32 12.55
N ALA A 947 26.76 -15.51 12.02
CA ALA A 947 26.43 -14.17 11.56
C ALA A 947 25.74 -14.23 10.18
N TRP A 948 24.76 -13.36 9.98
CA TRP A 948 24.03 -13.23 8.72
C TRP A 948 24.20 -11.80 8.20
N PHE A 949 24.62 -11.69 6.94
CA PHE A 949 24.73 -10.43 6.22
C PHE A 949 23.68 -10.42 5.12
N CYS A 950 23.05 -9.26 4.91
CA CYS A 950 22.06 -9.06 3.88
C CYS A 950 21.97 -7.56 3.59
N HIS A 951 22.07 -7.22 2.31
CA HIS A 951 21.90 -5.90 1.76
C HIS A 951 20.89 -5.94 0.63
N ARG A 952 20.27 -4.80 0.33
CA ARG A 952 19.40 -4.63 -0.82
C ARG A 952 20.19 -4.69 -2.12
N ALA A 953 19.66 -5.39 -3.12
CA ALA A 953 20.23 -5.46 -4.47
C ALA A 953 19.14 -5.46 -5.54
N SER A 954 19.40 -4.82 -6.69
CA SER A 954 18.49 -4.88 -7.83
C SER A 954 18.46 -6.30 -8.43
N PRO A 955 17.35 -6.75 -9.04
CA PRO A 955 17.35 -7.95 -9.88
C PRO A 955 18.37 -7.91 -11.03
N ALA A 956 18.83 -6.71 -11.42
CA ALA A 956 19.90 -6.51 -12.41
C ALA A 956 21.32 -6.66 -11.82
N ASP A 957 21.46 -6.57 -10.50
CA ASP A 957 22.71 -6.89 -9.79
C ASP A 957 22.80 -8.40 -9.55
N ASN A 958 24.00 -8.91 -9.22
CA ASN A 958 24.13 -10.31 -8.77
C ASN A 958 23.69 -10.44 -7.30
N TRP A 959 22.39 -10.33 -7.07
CA TRP A 959 21.72 -10.36 -5.77
C TRP A 959 21.98 -11.63 -4.94
N ILE A 960 22.48 -12.71 -5.55
CA ILE A 960 22.93 -13.90 -4.82
C ILE A 960 24.06 -13.54 -3.85
N ALA A 961 24.94 -12.60 -4.23
CA ALA A 961 26.04 -12.11 -3.41
C ALA A 961 25.66 -10.96 -2.45
N ALA A 962 24.41 -10.49 -2.46
CA ALA A 962 23.93 -9.44 -1.57
C ALA A 962 23.66 -9.95 -0.13
N SER A 963 23.59 -11.26 0.05
CA SER A 963 23.47 -11.92 1.35
C SER A 963 24.49 -13.04 1.53
N CYS A 964 24.92 -13.28 2.76
CA CYS A 964 25.75 -14.44 3.11
C CYS A 964 25.62 -14.84 4.58
N VAL A 965 25.92 -16.12 4.86
CA VAL A 965 26.22 -16.61 6.21
C VAL A 965 27.74 -16.54 6.46
N ALA A 966 28.13 -16.20 7.68
CA ALA A 966 29.52 -16.24 8.13
C ALA A 966 29.68 -16.99 9.45
N GLY A 967 30.74 -17.78 9.55
CA GLY A 967 31.08 -18.58 10.75
C GLY A 967 30.55 -20.00 10.72
N ALA A 968 29.82 -20.38 9.67
CA ALA A 968 29.47 -21.78 9.43
C ALA A 968 30.74 -22.61 9.16
N THR A 969 30.85 -23.76 9.82
CA THR A 969 31.90 -24.77 9.61
C THR A 969 31.38 -25.97 8.80
N GLU A 970 30.08 -26.26 8.86
CA GLU A 970 29.42 -27.23 7.99
C GLU A 970 28.05 -26.69 7.52
N ILE A 971 27.77 -26.84 6.24
CA ILE A 971 26.45 -26.58 5.63
C ILE A 971 26.03 -27.84 4.87
N ALA A 972 24.81 -28.32 5.11
CA ALA A 972 24.21 -29.40 4.33
C ALA A 972 22.95 -28.89 3.63
N VAL A 973 22.89 -29.07 2.31
CA VAL A 973 21.70 -28.73 1.50
C VAL A 973 21.01 -30.02 1.02
N PRO A 974 19.66 -30.09 0.99
CA PRO A 974 18.94 -31.29 0.63
C PRO A 974 18.94 -31.52 -0.88
N THR A 975 18.86 -32.78 -1.31
CA THR A 975 18.66 -33.14 -2.74
C THR A 975 17.21 -33.56 -3.06
N ARG A 976 16.31 -33.47 -2.07
CA ARG A 976 14.86 -33.76 -2.15
C ARG A 976 14.10 -32.87 -1.16
N LEU A 977 12.88 -32.47 -1.49
CA LEU A 977 11.96 -31.83 -0.54
C LEU A 977 11.23 -32.89 0.30
N ALA A 978 11.36 -32.84 1.63
CA ALA A 978 10.71 -33.78 2.53
C ALA A 978 9.92 -33.06 3.64
N LYS A 979 8.73 -33.59 3.95
CA LYS A 979 7.83 -33.07 5.00
C LYS A 979 8.00 -33.78 6.36
N GLU A 980 8.75 -34.88 6.40
CA GLU A 980 8.90 -35.76 7.57
C GLU A 980 10.28 -35.70 8.22
N LYS A 981 10.35 -36.06 9.51
CA LYS A 981 11.61 -36.31 10.25
C LYS A 981 12.33 -37.62 9.85
N LYS A 982 11.90 -38.32 8.80
CA LYS A 982 12.50 -39.58 8.35
C LYS A 982 13.60 -39.30 7.32
N ARG A 983 14.75 -39.96 7.50
CA ARG A 983 15.90 -39.87 6.59
C ARG A 983 15.50 -40.47 5.22
N PRO A 984 15.58 -39.73 4.10
CA PRO A 984 15.27 -40.27 2.78
C PRO A 984 16.22 -41.41 2.41
N GLN A 985 15.79 -42.33 1.54
CA GLN A 985 16.71 -43.32 0.96
C GLN A 985 17.77 -42.62 0.09
N PRO A 986 19.02 -43.13 0.04
CA PRO A 986 20.06 -42.62 -0.85
C PRO A 986 19.62 -42.56 -2.31
N LEU A 987 20.15 -41.58 -3.05
CA LEU A 987 19.99 -41.46 -4.49
C LEU A 987 21.30 -41.84 -5.17
N ALA A 988 21.24 -42.72 -6.17
CA ALA A 988 22.38 -42.99 -7.07
C ALA A 988 22.53 -41.86 -8.12
N SER A 989 22.44 -40.61 -7.67
CA SER A 989 22.47 -39.41 -8.51
C SER A 989 23.73 -38.60 -8.25
N LYS A 990 24.26 -37.99 -9.32
CA LYS A 990 25.36 -37.03 -9.27
C LYS A 990 24.85 -35.62 -9.52
N TYR A 991 25.56 -34.63 -8.98
CA TYR A 991 25.22 -33.23 -9.09
C TYR A 991 26.45 -32.39 -9.46
N THR A 992 26.23 -31.40 -10.32
CA THR A 992 27.05 -30.20 -10.39
C THR A 992 26.71 -29.32 -9.18
N VAL A 993 27.71 -28.96 -8.38
CA VAL A 993 27.58 -28.07 -7.22
C VAL A 993 28.34 -26.79 -7.50
N ARG A 994 27.65 -25.64 -7.38
CA ARG A 994 28.26 -24.32 -7.50
C ARG A 994 28.14 -23.57 -6.18
N LEU A 995 29.28 -23.12 -5.66
CA LEU A 995 29.37 -22.35 -4.43
C LEU A 995 29.61 -20.87 -4.80
N TYR A 996 28.84 -19.97 -4.19
CA TYR A 996 28.85 -18.54 -4.45
C TYR A 996 29.33 -17.78 -3.20
N PHE A 997 30.20 -16.80 -3.41
CA PHE A 997 30.91 -16.06 -2.37
C PHE A 997 30.97 -14.57 -2.70
N ALA A 998 31.09 -13.74 -1.67
CA ALA A 998 31.50 -12.35 -1.73
C ALA A 998 32.12 -11.97 -0.38
N GLU A 999 32.98 -10.95 -0.36
CA GLU A 999 33.50 -10.38 0.89
C GLU A 999 32.52 -9.31 1.42
N PRO A 1000 31.88 -9.51 2.59
CA PRO A 1000 30.89 -8.57 3.12
C PRO A 1000 31.48 -7.36 3.88
N GLU A 1001 32.68 -7.47 4.44
CA GLU A 1001 33.19 -6.54 5.46
C GLU A 1001 34.43 -5.72 5.02
N GLN A 1002 34.64 -5.54 3.71
CA GLN A 1002 35.83 -4.87 3.15
C GLN A 1002 37.17 -5.42 3.69
N ALA A 1003 37.24 -6.73 3.99
CA ALA A 1003 38.48 -7.38 4.41
C ALA A 1003 39.57 -7.20 3.34
N LYS A 1004 40.81 -7.09 3.77
CA LYS A 1004 41.97 -7.06 2.87
C LYS A 1004 42.36 -8.50 2.45
N PRO A 1005 43.06 -8.67 1.31
CA PRO A 1005 43.74 -9.92 0.99
C PRO A 1005 44.55 -10.44 2.18
N GLY A 1006 44.42 -11.73 2.47
CA GLY A 1006 45.01 -12.42 3.61
C GLY A 1006 44.22 -12.33 4.93
N GLU A 1007 43.20 -11.48 5.06
CA GLU A 1007 42.42 -11.36 6.30
C GLU A 1007 41.31 -12.41 6.45
N ARG A 1008 40.75 -12.92 5.34
CA ARG A 1008 39.72 -13.98 5.32
C ARG A 1008 40.07 -15.09 4.32
N VAL A 1009 40.90 -16.03 4.79
CA VAL A 1009 41.33 -17.22 4.07
C VAL A 1009 40.73 -18.49 4.72
N PHE A 1010 40.21 -19.41 3.91
CA PHE A 1010 39.60 -20.67 4.38
C PHE A 1010 39.67 -21.80 3.33
N SER A 1011 39.71 -23.06 3.78
CA SER A 1011 39.55 -24.24 2.90
C SER A 1011 38.09 -24.67 2.79
N ILE A 1012 37.77 -25.37 1.70
CA ILE A 1012 36.44 -25.89 1.37
C ILE A 1012 36.52 -27.40 1.09
N SER A 1013 35.61 -28.15 1.67
CA SER A 1013 35.39 -29.56 1.35
C SER A 1013 33.94 -29.83 0.91
N ILE A 1014 33.74 -30.83 0.05
CA ILE A 1014 32.42 -31.33 -0.36
C ILE A 1014 32.39 -32.83 -0.08
N GLN A 1015 31.35 -33.29 0.63
CA GLN A 1015 31.20 -34.68 1.11
C GLN A 1015 32.47 -35.20 1.84
N GLY A 1016 33.16 -34.33 2.59
CA GLY A 1016 34.38 -34.65 3.35
C GLY A 1016 35.68 -34.68 2.53
N LYS A 1017 35.62 -34.48 1.20
CA LYS A 1017 36.81 -34.34 0.35
C LYS A 1017 37.17 -32.85 0.21
N GLU A 1018 38.41 -32.46 0.50
CA GLU A 1018 38.88 -31.10 0.20
C GLU A 1018 38.82 -30.84 -1.32
N VAL A 1019 38.19 -29.75 -1.72
CA VAL A 1019 38.01 -29.34 -3.13
C VAL A 1019 38.62 -27.99 -3.46
N LEU A 1020 38.88 -27.16 -2.43
CA LEU A 1020 39.62 -25.91 -2.56
C LEU A 1020 40.37 -25.66 -1.26
N LYS A 1021 41.64 -25.26 -1.36
CA LYS A 1021 42.52 -25.03 -0.22
C LYS A 1021 42.95 -23.57 -0.14
N ASP A 1022 43.00 -23.02 1.07
CA ASP A 1022 43.50 -21.66 1.36
C ASP A 1022 42.89 -20.58 0.43
N PHE A 1023 41.56 -20.62 0.26
CA PHE A 1023 40.82 -19.68 -0.58
C PHE A 1023 40.70 -18.31 0.10
N ASP A 1024 41.35 -17.30 -0.49
CA ASP A 1024 41.26 -15.90 -0.09
C ASP A 1024 40.18 -15.18 -0.91
N ILE A 1025 38.99 -15.02 -0.31
CA ILE A 1025 37.87 -14.33 -0.98
C ILE A 1025 38.13 -12.83 -1.17
N ALA A 1026 38.92 -12.19 -0.32
CA ALA A 1026 39.21 -10.76 -0.44
C ALA A 1026 40.15 -10.49 -1.63
N HIS A 1027 41.12 -11.37 -1.87
CA HIS A 1027 41.96 -11.35 -3.08
C HIS A 1027 41.14 -11.63 -4.34
N GLU A 1028 40.36 -12.72 -4.35
CA GLU A 1028 39.60 -13.20 -5.52
C GLU A 1028 38.46 -12.24 -5.93
N ALA A 1029 37.75 -11.67 -4.96
CA ALA A 1029 36.73 -10.67 -5.24
C ALA A 1029 37.35 -9.34 -5.70
N ALA A 1030 38.60 -9.03 -5.31
CA ALA A 1030 39.31 -7.76 -5.52
C ALA A 1030 38.63 -6.49 -4.94
N ARG A 1031 37.34 -6.55 -4.62
CA ARG A 1031 36.55 -5.55 -3.88
C ARG A 1031 35.38 -6.23 -3.16
N ALA A 1032 34.94 -5.66 -2.04
CA ALA A 1032 33.78 -6.13 -1.31
C ALA A 1032 32.51 -6.19 -2.18
N GLY A 1033 31.62 -7.13 -1.88
CA GLY A 1033 30.36 -7.35 -2.61
C GLY A 1033 30.51 -7.86 -4.05
N ARG A 1034 31.72 -8.04 -4.61
CA ARG A 1034 31.86 -8.69 -5.91
C ARG A 1034 31.61 -10.20 -5.78
N PRO A 1035 30.72 -10.79 -6.59
CA PRO A 1035 30.50 -12.22 -6.61
C PRO A 1035 31.72 -12.98 -7.15
N VAL A 1036 32.07 -14.08 -6.49
CA VAL A 1036 32.99 -15.12 -6.95
C VAL A 1036 32.26 -16.44 -6.84
N PHE A 1037 32.38 -17.33 -7.83
CA PHE A 1037 31.84 -18.68 -7.73
C PHE A 1037 32.88 -19.76 -8.09
N ARG A 1038 32.59 -20.98 -7.65
CA ARG A 1038 33.37 -22.19 -7.96
C ARG A 1038 32.41 -23.34 -8.28
N GLU A 1039 32.68 -24.08 -9.35
CA GLU A 1039 31.88 -25.21 -9.81
C GLU A 1039 32.63 -26.54 -9.59
N PHE A 1040 31.89 -27.56 -9.14
CA PHE A 1040 32.39 -28.91 -8.88
C PHE A 1040 31.42 -29.92 -9.48
N ASN A 1041 31.90 -30.78 -10.38
CA ASN A 1041 31.09 -31.77 -11.09
C ASN A 1041 31.28 -33.19 -10.50
N GLY A 1042 30.32 -34.07 -10.72
CA GLY A 1042 30.34 -35.49 -10.32
C GLY A 1042 30.05 -35.75 -8.85
N VAL A 1043 29.44 -34.81 -8.11
CA VAL A 1043 29.23 -34.93 -6.66
C VAL A 1043 28.12 -35.93 -6.36
N ALA A 1044 28.46 -37.04 -5.70
CA ALA A 1044 27.49 -38.06 -5.29
C ALA A 1044 26.60 -37.59 -4.11
N ALA A 1045 25.29 -37.78 -4.22
CA ALA A 1045 24.31 -37.36 -3.23
C ALA A 1045 24.07 -38.40 -2.10
N ASP A 1046 23.97 -37.94 -0.85
CA ASP A 1046 23.64 -38.76 0.33
C ASP A 1046 22.55 -38.05 1.17
N PRO A 1047 21.26 -38.26 0.82
CA PRO A 1047 20.12 -37.30 0.83
C PRO A 1047 20.34 -35.77 0.77
N THR A 1048 21.58 -35.34 0.83
CA THR A 1048 22.10 -34.02 1.11
C THR A 1048 23.49 -33.92 0.47
N ILE A 1049 23.93 -32.70 0.23
CA ILE A 1049 25.31 -32.39 -0.13
C ILE A 1049 25.91 -31.61 1.05
N ARG A 1050 26.90 -32.20 1.72
CA ARG A 1050 27.62 -31.57 2.84
C ARG A 1050 28.80 -30.76 2.33
N ILE A 1051 28.93 -29.53 2.80
CA ILE A 1051 29.96 -28.56 2.46
C ILE A 1051 30.65 -28.16 3.78
N GLY A 1052 31.93 -28.51 3.92
CA GLY A 1052 32.73 -28.11 5.07
C GLY A 1052 33.52 -26.84 4.75
N LEU A 1053 33.55 -25.90 5.70
CA LEU A 1053 34.29 -24.63 5.63
C LEU A 1053 35.27 -24.57 6.79
N SER A 1054 36.56 -24.37 6.52
CA SER A 1054 37.62 -24.41 7.54
C SER A 1054 38.47 -23.14 7.50
N PRO A 1055 38.27 -22.16 8.41
CA PRO A 1055 39.01 -20.91 8.40
C PRO A 1055 40.48 -21.09 8.78
N SER A 1056 41.37 -20.59 7.93
CA SER A 1056 42.83 -20.51 8.16
C SER A 1056 43.24 -19.19 8.85
N THR A 1057 42.28 -18.30 9.13
CA THR A 1057 42.49 -16.90 9.58
C THR A 1057 41.48 -16.49 10.65
N LYS A 1058 41.64 -15.29 11.23
CA LYS A 1058 40.76 -14.78 12.30
C LYS A 1058 39.34 -14.40 11.83
N LYS A 1059 39.16 -13.95 10.57
CA LYS A 1059 37.82 -13.70 10.05
C LYS A 1059 37.16 -15.04 9.70
N PRO A 1060 35.88 -15.24 10.05
CA PRO A 1060 35.19 -16.48 9.76
C PRO A 1060 35.01 -16.69 8.25
N ALA A 1061 34.93 -17.96 7.82
CA ALA A 1061 34.54 -18.30 6.46
C ALA A 1061 33.13 -17.75 6.13
N VAL A 1062 32.90 -17.44 4.85
CA VAL A 1062 31.64 -16.88 4.33
C VAL A 1062 31.10 -17.75 3.19
N LEU A 1063 29.78 -17.81 3.03
CA LEU A 1063 29.12 -18.42 1.87
C LEU A 1063 27.82 -17.66 1.56
N CYS A 1064 27.66 -17.22 0.32
CA CYS A 1064 26.46 -16.52 -0.15
C CYS A 1064 25.38 -17.50 -0.60
N GLY A 1065 25.77 -18.50 -1.41
CA GLY A 1065 24.81 -19.40 -2.01
C GLY A 1065 25.37 -20.73 -2.47
N VAL A 1066 24.48 -21.72 -2.59
CA VAL A 1066 24.76 -23.05 -3.14
C VAL A 1066 23.74 -23.37 -4.21
N GLN A 1067 24.17 -23.53 -5.46
CA GLN A 1067 23.34 -24.04 -6.54
C GLN A 1067 23.69 -25.52 -6.77
N ILE A 1068 22.68 -26.37 -6.88
CA ILE A 1068 22.83 -27.78 -7.26
C ILE A 1068 22.06 -28.04 -8.55
N VAL A 1069 22.67 -28.79 -9.47
CA VAL A 1069 22.08 -29.21 -10.74
C VAL A 1069 22.29 -30.71 -10.90
N LEU A 1070 21.21 -31.45 -11.16
CA LEU A 1070 21.25 -32.90 -11.38
C LEU A 1070 21.98 -33.23 -12.69
N GLU A 1071 22.90 -34.17 -12.65
CA GLU A 1071 23.64 -34.64 -13.84
C GLU A 1071 22.93 -35.84 -14.50
N GLY A 1072 22.85 -35.84 -15.84
CA GLY A 1072 22.51 -37.03 -16.62
C GLY A 1072 21.03 -37.23 -16.97
N GLU A 1073 20.31 -36.16 -17.31
CA GLU A 1073 19.08 -36.23 -18.12
C GLU A 1073 19.35 -35.92 -19.60
#